data_AF-A0A954E2T4-F1
#
_entry.id   AF-A0A954E2T4-F1
#
_cell.length_a   1.000
_cell.length_b   1.000
_cell.length_c   1.000
_cell.angle_alpha   90.00
_cell.angle_beta   90.00
_cell.angle_gamma   90.00
#
_symmetry.space_group_name_H-M   'P 1'
#
loop_
_entity.id
_entity.type
_entity.pdbx_description
1 polymer ?
#
loop_
_entity_poly.entity_id
_entity_poly.type
_entity_poly.pdbx_seq_one_letter_code
_entity_poly.pdbx_strand_id
1 'polypeptide(L)'
;MGEQFGQHIAPAVRYMQEDSYGAKGLPDSWVFGDVTFQRPLYVPFGGMYREADNWKRVLANSYGETGEALSRAIVADGFDGIVTYLEDGSTSEIVDLTSFVELREFREDKRGSITFDDELRNVVIRMTEASDLSTFLHESGHLYLAQLAKDAAEAGGQLEADLAVVREAFGDDVTSTEVQEAWARAFEAYLFEGSAPTLRLRAAFQRFSAWLVRIYKRLRGIPGFQGPLTPEIRGVMDRLIATDEEIEQTRTDLGLDEMDATALGLSEAEAARYRETVERARSEAASEMQAKLMAELARQKTEEWKELREKAHAEVEADVNQRPVFRAKHWLQRGEALEGAPVPILKHARLDRDALRQLYGPDILKVLPKGKYGLWQVNGLHPDTVAEVFGFESGDALVRALSAAGNRLDVIQAETDKLMESRHGKFQTQDEVAQLAIEALSNETQVKALLIEERALAKRAGGRVTPEQVARNAAKRIVGQTKYRDLAPHRYRQAAKRASRDAIEHAAEGRFAEAQASKRRQLVSMFMESEARKAIDQVDRAARYLHDVQKPKSRQRIGKAGGDHLNQMGQLLDRYDLRRGISLREIDRTKGLAAWIKEQEDAGAEVRVPQYLIDRTEKIAWKELTVDELLGLRDAVKNIEHLARMKNEFLANKRRRERDAVRADLVESIRKNATQRELPKELNLSKEEARARSLLSLDTQLVKIEFLADFLDGNDPNGHWKANVVEPIRDVARTRIEKSEQFTEALAGLYQRFLKPNLREYGKRVYLNELGVTGTKLEILMLALNMGAAENVQRIADGNGYSEAQVMALLDRTMTEGDWQFVREVWALTGELGKWLFEVEARMTGLEPTKVEGRTIQTRFGEIEGAYFPIVYDPDGS
;
A
#
# COMPACT_ATOMS: atom_id res chain seq x y z
N MET A 1 -2.78 -5.30 -48.93
CA MET A 1 -3.69 -6.44 -49.18
C MET A 1 -4.94 -6.07 -49.97
N GLY A 2 -5.54 -4.88 -49.84
CA GLY A 2 -6.84 -4.54 -50.47
C GLY A 2 -6.85 -4.43 -52.00
N GLU A 3 -5.73 -4.09 -52.64
CA GLU A 3 -5.63 -3.96 -54.11
C GLU A 3 -5.81 -5.30 -54.84
N GLN A 4 -5.42 -6.40 -54.18
CA GLN A 4 -5.58 -7.77 -54.71
C GLN A 4 -7.04 -8.22 -54.80
N PHE A 5 -7.94 -7.62 -54.01
CA PHE A 5 -9.36 -7.95 -53.93
C PHE A 5 -10.28 -6.88 -54.54
N GLY A 6 -9.70 -5.93 -55.29
CA GLY A 6 -10.46 -4.88 -55.97
C GLY A 6 -11.15 -3.87 -55.04
N GLN A 7 -10.73 -3.74 -53.77
CA GLN A 7 -11.42 -2.88 -52.78
C GLN A 7 -11.37 -1.38 -53.13
N HIS A 8 -10.36 -0.94 -53.86
CA HIS A 8 -10.16 0.46 -54.26
C HIS A 8 -11.12 0.94 -55.37
N ILE A 9 -11.77 0.03 -56.09
CA ILE A 9 -12.74 0.33 -57.16
C ILE A 9 -14.16 -0.09 -56.79
N ALA A 10 -14.35 -0.72 -55.64
CA ALA A 10 -15.62 -1.28 -55.23
C ALA A 10 -16.54 -0.21 -54.62
N PRO A 11 -17.87 -0.39 -54.65
CA PRO A 11 -18.81 0.41 -53.85
C PRO A 11 -18.43 0.47 -52.37
N ALA A 12 -18.51 1.66 -51.76
CA ALA A 12 -18.15 1.90 -50.35
C ALA A 12 -19.35 1.71 -49.41
N VAL A 13 -19.76 0.46 -49.22
CA VAL A 13 -20.96 0.07 -48.46
C VAL A 13 -20.79 -1.32 -47.82
N ARG A 14 -21.82 -1.83 -47.14
CA ARG A 14 -21.81 -3.15 -46.50
C ARG A 14 -21.84 -4.27 -47.54
N TYR A 15 -20.90 -5.21 -47.42
CA TYR A 15 -20.85 -6.46 -48.19
C TYR A 15 -21.40 -7.63 -47.37
N MET A 16 -22.09 -8.54 -48.04
CA MET A 16 -22.67 -9.76 -47.47
C MET A 16 -22.52 -10.93 -48.45
N GLN A 17 -22.74 -12.14 -47.95
CA GLN A 17 -22.81 -13.37 -48.74
C GLN A 17 -24.02 -14.18 -48.26
N GLU A 18 -24.62 -14.95 -49.17
CA GLU A 18 -25.71 -15.87 -48.85
C GLU A 18 -25.16 -17.07 -48.06
N ASP A 19 -25.84 -17.48 -46.97
CA ASP A 19 -25.43 -18.59 -46.08
C ASP A 19 -25.60 -19.96 -46.75
N SER A 20 -24.73 -20.24 -47.73
CA SER A 20 -24.73 -21.46 -48.53
C SER A 20 -23.78 -22.55 -47.98
N TYR A 21 -23.02 -22.27 -46.90
CA TYR A 21 -22.07 -23.23 -46.31
C TYR A 21 -22.29 -23.55 -44.82
N GLY A 22 -23.26 -22.92 -44.15
CA GLY A 22 -23.60 -23.18 -42.75
C GLY A 22 -22.53 -22.62 -41.80
N ALA A 23 -22.96 -21.86 -40.80
CA ALA A 23 -22.14 -21.13 -39.83
C ALA A 23 -21.28 -21.98 -38.87
N LYS A 24 -20.48 -22.94 -39.37
CA LYS A 24 -19.46 -23.66 -38.58
C LYS A 24 -18.06 -23.15 -38.93
N GLY A 25 -17.50 -22.35 -38.03
CA GLY A 25 -16.08 -21.94 -38.07
C GLY A 25 -15.81 -20.47 -38.37
N LEU A 26 -16.81 -19.58 -38.32
CA LEU A 26 -16.62 -18.14 -38.53
C LEU A 26 -16.37 -17.39 -37.19
N PRO A 27 -15.63 -16.26 -37.20
CA PRO A 27 -15.33 -15.48 -36.00
C PRO A 27 -16.57 -14.83 -35.36
N ASP A 28 -16.56 -14.64 -34.04
CA ASP A 28 -17.66 -14.03 -33.25
C ASP A 28 -18.00 -12.57 -33.65
N SER A 29 -17.18 -11.93 -34.49
CA SER A 29 -17.35 -10.55 -34.97
C SER A 29 -18.26 -10.41 -36.19
N TRP A 30 -18.78 -11.50 -36.75
CA TRP A 30 -19.66 -11.46 -37.93
C TRP A 30 -21.13 -11.31 -37.54
N VAL A 31 -21.86 -10.47 -38.29
CA VAL A 31 -23.28 -10.18 -38.04
C VAL A 31 -24.13 -10.96 -39.04
N PHE A 32 -25.10 -11.72 -38.53
CA PHE A 32 -26.08 -12.49 -39.33
C PHE A 32 -27.45 -11.82 -39.29
N GLY A 33 -28.20 -11.91 -40.39
CA GLY A 33 -29.56 -11.41 -40.48
C GLY A 33 -30.14 -11.50 -41.89
N ASP A 34 -31.41 -11.13 -42.02
CA ASP A 34 -32.12 -11.11 -43.29
C ASP A 34 -32.17 -9.69 -43.85
N VAL A 35 -31.87 -9.53 -45.15
CA VAL A 35 -32.00 -8.27 -45.88
C VAL A 35 -32.86 -8.51 -47.12
N THR A 36 -33.80 -7.60 -47.40
CA THR A 36 -34.68 -7.68 -48.58
C THR A 36 -34.44 -6.47 -49.47
N PHE A 37 -33.96 -6.72 -50.68
CA PHE A 37 -33.83 -5.70 -51.72
C PHE A 37 -35.12 -5.65 -52.55
N GLN A 38 -35.70 -4.46 -52.71
CA GLN A 38 -36.88 -4.22 -53.55
C GLN A 38 -36.51 -4.13 -55.03
N ARG A 39 -35.31 -3.61 -55.34
CA ARG A 39 -34.83 -3.44 -56.71
C ARG A 39 -33.31 -3.65 -56.79
N PRO A 40 -32.83 -4.90 -56.58
CA PRO A 40 -31.41 -5.20 -56.68
C PRO A 40 -30.90 -5.17 -58.12
N LEU A 41 -29.65 -4.76 -58.29
CA LEU A 41 -28.89 -4.87 -59.53
C LEU A 41 -28.24 -6.26 -59.59
N TYR A 42 -28.70 -7.11 -60.50
CA TYR A 42 -28.10 -8.43 -60.74
C TYR A 42 -26.99 -8.35 -61.77
N VAL A 43 -25.78 -8.80 -61.41
CA VAL A 43 -24.61 -8.79 -62.31
C VAL A 43 -23.84 -10.10 -62.24
N PRO A 44 -23.29 -10.61 -63.35
CA PRO A 44 -22.40 -11.77 -63.30
C PRO A 44 -21.13 -11.40 -62.53
N PHE A 45 -20.62 -12.29 -61.68
CA PHE A 45 -19.40 -12.04 -60.90
C PHE A 45 -18.17 -11.81 -61.82
N GLY A 46 -18.12 -12.53 -62.94
CA GLY A 46 -17.03 -12.51 -63.92
C GLY A 46 -15.81 -13.32 -63.48
N GLY A 47 -14.65 -13.03 -64.07
CA GLY A 47 -13.35 -13.58 -63.66
C GLY A 47 -12.86 -13.08 -62.29
N MET A 48 -11.63 -13.45 -61.93
CA MET A 48 -11.00 -13.04 -60.67
C MET A 48 -10.88 -11.50 -60.57
N TYR A 49 -10.68 -10.93 -59.37
CA TYR A 49 -10.69 -9.47 -59.10
C TYR A 49 -9.78 -8.57 -59.97
N ARG A 50 -8.86 -9.16 -60.76
CA ARG A 50 -7.96 -8.45 -61.69
C ARG A 50 -8.41 -8.52 -63.15
N GLU A 51 -9.38 -9.36 -63.48
CA GLU A 51 -9.87 -9.58 -64.83
C GLU A 51 -10.85 -8.47 -65.22
N ALA A 52 -10.85 -8.10 -66.50
CA ALA A 52 -11.60 -6.94 -66.99
C ALA A 52 -13.11 -7.12 -66.92
N ASP A 53 -13.57 -8.37 -66.90
CA ASP A 53 -14.96 -8.80 -66.83
C ASP A 53 -15.46 -8.97 -65.38
N ASN A 54 -14.61 -8.76 -64.36
CA ASN A 54 -15.04 -8.80 -62.96
C ASN A 54 -16.03 -7.68 -62.66
N TRP A 55 -17.11 -8.01 -61.93
CA TRP A 55 -18.23 -7.12 -61.68
C TRP A 55 -17.84 -5.75 -61.09
N LYS A 56 -16.83 -5.68 -60.21
CA LYS A 56 -16.37 -4.40 -59.61
C LYS A 56 -15.79 -3.47 -60.67
N ARG A 57 -15.02 -4.01 -61.63
CA ARG A 57 -14.43 -3.25 -62.73
C ARG A 57 -15.47 -2.88 -63.77
N VAL A 58 -16.39 -3.80 -64.07
CA VAL A 58 -17.49 -3.55 -65.01
C VAL A 58 -18.34 -2.39 -64.52
N LEU A 59 -18.76 -2.40 -63.25
CA LEU A 59 -19.55 -1.31 -62.67
C LEU A 59 -18.74 -0.01 -62.57
N ALA A 60 -17.51 -0.05 -62.05
CA ALA A 60 -16.68 1.15 -61.96
C ALA A 60 -16.44 1.81 -63.32
N ASN A 61 -16.18 1.03 -64.36
CA ASN A 61 -15.99 1.53 -65.72
C ASN A 61 -17.30 2.02 -66.35
N SER A 62 -18.41 1.32 -66.12
CA SER A 62 -19.73 1.69 -66.66
C SER A 62 -20.23 3.01 -66.10
N TYR A 63 -19.98 3.24 -64.81
CA TYR A 63 -20.39 4.47 -64.13
C TYR A 63 -19.31 5.56 -64.21
N GLY A 64 -18.07 5.21 -64.54
CA GLY A 64 -16.93 6.13 -64.52
C GLY A 64 -16.51 6.55 -63.11
N GLU A 65 -16.99 5.84 -62.09
CA GLU A 65 -16.89 6.23 -60.68
C GLU A 65 -16.39 5.05 -59.82
N THR A 66 -15.87 5.34 -58.63
CA THR A 66 -15.42 4.32 -57.65
C THR A 66 -15.88 4.68 -56.23
N GLY A 67 -15.80 3.74 -55.28
CA GLY A 67 -16.05 4.01 -53.86
C GLY A 67 -17.45 4.58 -53.56
N GLU A 68 -17.51 5.68 -52.81
CA GLU A 68 -18.77 6.35 -52.46
C GLU A 68 -19.46 6.97 -53.68
N ALA A 69 -18.69 7.47 -54.65
CA ALA A 69 -19.24 8.07 -55.87
C ALA A 69 -19.95 7.02 -56.73
N LEU A 70 -19.37 5.82 -56.83
CA LEU A 70 -20.00 4.66 -57.48
C LEU A 70 -21.27 4.23 -56.74
N SER A 71 -21.23 4.17 -55.42
CA SER A 71 -22.40 3.80 -54.59
C SER A 71 -23.56 4.79 -54.79
N ARG A 72 -23.24 6.09 -54.83
CA ARG A 72 -24.21 7.16 -55.08
C ARG A 72 -24.82 7.08 -56.47
N ALA A 73 -24.01 6.80 -57.50
CA ALA A 73 -24.48 6.71 -58.87
C ALA A 73 -25.44 5.51 -59.06
N ILE A 74 -25.11 4.35 -58.47
CA ILE A 74 -25.96 3.15 -58.53
C ILE A 74 -27.28 3.36 -57.76
N VAL A 75 -27.25 4.03 -56.60
CA VAL A 75 -28.46 4.40 -55.85
C VAL A 75 -29.30 5.43 -56.62
N ALA A 76 -28.68 6.39 -57.29
CA ALA A 76 -29.38 7.39 -58.09
C ALA A 76 -30.14 6.77 -59.28
N ASP A 77 -29.63 5.66 -59.83
CA ASP A 77 -30.33 4.85 -60.84
C ASP A 77 -31.48 4.00 -60.29
N GLY A 78 -31.70 4.06 -58.97
CA GLY A 78 -32.82 3.44 -58.27
C GLY A 78 -32.59 2.00 -57.83
N PHE A 79 -31.32 1.57 -57.72
CA PHE A 79 -30.98 0.26 -57.18
C PHE A 79 -30.69 0.34 -55.67
N ASP A 80 -31.16 -0.66 -54.93
CA ASP A 80 -31.05 -0.72 -53.46
C ASP A 80 -30.13 -1.86 -52.96
N GLY A 81 -29.60 -2.66 -53.87
CA GLY A 81 -28.54 -3.63 -53.61
C GLY A 81 -27.87 -4.08 -54.90
N ILE A 82 -26.75 -4.79 -54.77
CA ILE A 82 -26.08 -5.46 -55.90
C ILE A 82 -25.98 -6.93 -55.55
N VAL A 83 -26.44 -7.81 -56.43
CA VAL A 83 -26.37 -9.27 -56.23
C VAL A 83 -25.53 -9.85 -57.35
N THR A 84 -24.36 -10.38 -57.00
CA THR A 84 -23.50 -11.04 -57.98
C THR A 84 -23.84 -12.52 -58.07
N TYR A 85 -23.83 -13.07 -59.30
CA TYR A 85 -24.10 -14.49 -59.53
C TYR A 85 -22.99 -15.18 -60.36
N LEU A 86 -22.77 -16.46 -60.09
CA LEU A 86 -21.83 -17.33 -60.80
C LEU A 86 -22.52 -18.10 -61.93
N GLU A 87 -21.74 -18.77 -62.79
CA GLU A 87 -22.29 -19.53 -63.95
C GLU A 87 -23.26 -20.65 -63.54
N ASP A 88 -23.11 -21.19 -62.32
CA ASP A 88 -23.99 -22.22 -61.76
C ASP A 88 -25.29 -21.67 -61.15
N GLY A 89 -25.49 -20.34 -61.20
CA GLY A 89 -26.66 -19.64 -60.67
C GLY A 89 -26.60 -19.35 -59.16
N SER A 90 -25.53 -19.73 -58.46
CA SER A 90 -25.32 -19.36 -57.06
C SER A 90 -24.92 -17.89 -56.92
N THR A 91 -25.24 -17.29 -55.77
CA THR A 91 -24.80 -15.91 -55.46
C THR A 91 -23.40 -15.91 -54.84
N SER A 92 -22.65 -14.83 -55.07
CA SER A 92 -21.33 -14.62 -54.48
C SER A 92 -21.34 -13.41 -53.56
N GLU A 93 -20.65 -12.33 -53.92
CA GLU A 93 -20.70 -11.06 -53.18
C GLU A 93 -22.05 -10.36 -53.41
N ILE A 94 -22.68 -9.97 -52.31
CA ILE A 94 -23.91 -9.17 -52.29
C ILE A 94 -23.59 -7.86 -51.58
N VAL A 95 -24.14 -6.75 -52.07
CA VAL A 95 -23.88 -5.41 -51.57
C VAL A 95 -25.19 -4.76 -51.14
N ASP A 96 -25.24 -4.26 -49.91
CA ASP A 96 -26.40 -3.59 -49.35
C ASP A 96 -26.28 -2.06 -49.43
N LEU A 97 -26.95 -1.50 -50.44
CA LEU A 97 -26.98 -0.06 -50.69
C LEU A 97 -28.05 0.66 -49.85
N THR A 98 -28.98 -0.06 -49.19
CA THR A 98 -29.99 0.57 -48.31
C THR A 98 -29.34 1.27 -47.11
N SER A 99 -28.27 0.67 -46.58
CA SER A 99 -27.45 1.24 -45.51
C SER A 99 -26.86 2.61 -45.86
N PHE A 100 -26.63 2.89 -47.14
CA PHE A 100 -26.10 4.17 -47.62
C PHE A 100 -27.15 5.29 -47.60
N VAL A 101 -28.42 4.95 -47.84
CA VAL A 101 -29.54 5.91 -47.83
C VAL A 101 -29.85 6.36 -46.41
N GLU A 102 -29.85 5.44 -45.43
CA GLU A 102 -30.05 5.76 -44.01
C GLU A 102 -28.94 6.68 -43.44
N LEU A 103 -27.69 6.50 -43.87
CA LEU A 103 -26.55 7.34 -43.49
C LEU A 103 -26.64 8.77 -44.04
N ARG A 104 -27.37 8.97 -45.16
CA ARG A 104 -27.55 10.29 -45.80
C ARG A 104 -28.64 11.10 -45.13
N GLU A 105 -29.79 10.50 -44.84
CA GLU A 105 -30.89 11.19 -44.12
C GLU A 105 -30.44 11.70 -42.73
N PHE A 106 -29.46 11.03 -42.12
CA PHE A 106 -28.86 11.47 -40.85
C PHE A 106 -27.78 12.57 -40.98
N ARG A 107 -27.18 12.75 -42.17
CA ARG A 107 -26.12 13.75 -42.42
C ARG A 107 -26.65 15.07 -43.00
N GLU A 108 -27.81 15.09 -43.65
CA GLU A 108 -28.33 16.29 -44.33
C GLU A 108 -29.19 17.23 -43.45
N ASP A 109 -29.66 16.80 -42.26
CA ASP A 109 -30.38 17.68 -41.33
C ASP A 109 -29.48 18.19 -40.18
N LYS A 110 -28.98 19.43 -40.29
CA LYS A 110 -28.25 20.11 -39.20
C LYS A 110 -29.18 20.37 -38.00
N ARG A 111 -29.18 19.47 -37.03
CA ARG A 111 -30.00 19.57 -35.82
C ARG A 111 -29.47 20.58 -34.81
N GLY A 112 -28.21 21.01 -34.88
CA GLY A 112 -27.61 22.00 -33.99
C GLY A 112 -26.32 22.58 -34.56
N SER A 113 -25.75 23.57 -33.86
CA SER A 113 -24.36 23.99 -34.05
C SER A 113 -23.78 24.66 -32.82
N ILE A 114 -22.47 24.51 -32.61
CA ILE A 114 -21.70 25.25 -31.61
C ILE A 114 -20.73 26.24 -32.27
N THR A 115 -20.56 27.39 -31.64
CA THR A 115 -19.50 28.36 -31.96
C THR A 115 -18.86 28.84 -30.67
N PHE A 116 -17.54 28.87 -30.61
CA PHE A 116 -16.77 29.42 -29.51
C PHE A 116 -15.62 30.28 -30.04
N ASP A 117 -15.18 31.27 -29.27
CA ASP A 117 -13.98 32.06 -29.55
C ASP A 117 -12.71 31.32 -29.10
N ASP A 118 -11.54 31.76 -29.57
CA ASP A 118 -10.25 31.11 -29.29
C ASP A 118 -9.95 31.02 -27.78
N GLU A 119 -10.51 31.94 -26.98
CA GLU A 119 -10.35 31.96 -25.53
C GLU A 119 -11.43 31.16 -24.78
N LEU A 120 -12.41 30.56 -25.47
CA LEU A 120 -13.58 29.85 -24.92
C LEU A 120 -14.40 30.69 -23.92
N ARG A 121 -14.34 32.02 -24.02
CA ARG A 121 -15.08 32.97 -23.18
C ARG A 121 -16.52 33.15 -23.63
N ASN A 122 -16.77 32.98 -24.92
CA ASN A 122 -18.10 33.11 -25.53
C ASN A 122 -18.47 31.84 -26.26
N VAL A 123 -19.19 30.94 -25.57
CA VAL A 123 -19.70 29.71 -26.17
C VAL A 123 -21.19 29.88 -26.49
N VAL A 124 -21.55 29.69 -27.76
CA VAL A 124 -22.93 29.75 -28.23
C VAL A 124 -23.31 28.42 -28.85
N ILE A 125 -24.26 27.73 -28.21
CA ILE A 125 -24.91 26.53 -28.74
C ILE A 125 -26.25 26.96 -29.35
N ARG A 126 -26.43 26.68 -30.64
CA ARG A 126 -27.64 26.95 -31.40
C ARG A 126 -28.40 25.64 -31.63
N MET A 127 -29.64 25.62 -31.21
CA MET A 127 -30.57 24.50 -31.42
C MET A 127 -31.56 24.91 -32.53
N THR A 128 -31.82 24.02 -33.48
CA THR A 128 -32.83 24.20 -34.54
C THR A 128 -34.18 23.64 -34.10
N GLU A 129 -35.23 23.87 -34.88
CA GLU A 129 -36.58 23.33 -34.58
C GLU A 129 -36.61 21.77 -34.60
N ALA A 130 -35.62 21.14 -35.23
CA ALA A 130 -35.44 19.69 -35.27
C ALA A 130 -34.51 19.15 -34.17
N SER A 131 -34.02 20.00 -33.25
CA SER A 131 -33.17 19.54 -32.15
C SER A 131 -33.93 18.69 -31.15
N ASP A 132 -33.25 17.66 -30.67
CA ASP A 132 -33.56 16.98 -29.41
C ASP A 132 -32.43 17.24 -28.41
N LEU A 133 -32.57 16.80 -27.16
CA LEU A 133 -31.54 17.04 -26.16
C LEU A 133 -30.23 16.24 -26.49
N SER A 134 -30.23 15.23 -27.40
CA SER A 134 -28.98 14.57 -27.84
C SER A 134 -28.14 15.55 -28.64
N THR A 135 -28.80 16.42 -29.41
CA THR A 135 -28.16 17.57 -30.04
C THR A 135 -27.38 18.39 -29.01
N PHE A 136 -27.97 18.73 -27.87
CA PHE A 136 -27.23 19.48 -26.82
C PHE A 136 -26.03 18.71 -26.26
N LEU A 137 -26.17 17.39 -26.05
CA LEU A 137 -25.07 16.56 -25.56
C LEU A 137 -23.94 16.42 -26.60
N HIS A 138 -24.28 16.28 -27.88
CA HIS A 138 -23.34 16.30 -29.01
C HIS A 138 -22.57 17.61 -29.06
N GLU A 139 -23.26 18.75 -29.02
CA GLU A 139 -22.62 20.08 -29.01
C GLU A 139 -21.74 20.30 -27.77
N SER A 140 -22.11 19.73 -26.60
CA SER A 140 -21.26 19.77 -25.41
C SER A 140 -19.98 18.93 -25.55
N GLY A 141 -20.02 17.85 -26.33
CA GLY A 141 -18.85 17.05 -26.66
C GLY A 141 -17.78 17.87 -27.39
N HIS A 142 -18.20 18.69 -28.35
CA HIS A 142 -17.31 19.64 -29.05
C HIS A 142 -16.64 20.63 -28.09
N LEU A 143 -17.41 21.18 -27.15
CA LEU A 143 -16.88 22.10 -26.14
C LEU A 143 -15.80 21.42 -25.28
N TYR A 144 -16.02 20.19 -24.83
CA TYR A 144 -15.05 19.46 -24.01
C TYR A 144 -13.75 19.17 -24.75
N LEU A 145 -13.79 18.86 -26.05
CA LEU A 145 -12.58 18.67 -26.85
C LEU A 145 -11.81 19.99 -27.05
N ALA A 146 -12.54 21.09 -27.28
CA ALA A 146 -11.93 22.41 -27.41
C ALA A 146 -11.25 22.84 -26.10
N GLN A 147 -11.91 22.61 -24.96
CA GLN A 147 -11.37 22.89 -23.64
C GLN A 147 -10.12 22.04 -23.35
N LEU A 148 -10.17 20.72 -23.61
CA LEU A 148 -9.01 19.83 -23.46
C LEU A 148 -7.82 20.30 -24.30
N ALA A 149 -8.04 20.68 -25.56
CA ALA A 149 -6.97 21.15 -26.44
C ALA A 149 -6.34 22.46 -25.94
N LYS A 150 -7.16 23.39 -25.42
CA LYS A 150 -6.70 24.65 -24.84
C LYS A 150 -5.89 24.41 -23.55
N ASP A 151 -6.45 23.65 -22.61
CA ASP A 151 -5.78 23.38 -21.33
C ASP A 151 -4.49 22.59 -21.53
N ALA A 152 -4.44 21.69 -22.51
CA ALA A 152 -3.21 21.00 -22.90
C ALA A 152 -2.13 21.97 -23.38
N ALA A 153 -2.49 23.01 -24.14
CA ALA A 153 -1.55 24.01 -24.62
C ALA A 153 -1.04 24.94 -23.51
N GLU A 154 -1.87 25.26 -22.51
CA GLU A 154 -1.54 26.18 -21.42
C GLU A 154 -0.81 25.50 -20.25
N ALA A 155 -1.28 24.33 -19.82
CA ALA A 155 -0.77 23.62 -18.64
C ALA A 155 0.20 22.48 -18.97
N GLY A 156 0.15 21.93 -20.20
CA GLY A 156 1.00 20.83 -20.66
C GLY A 156 0.83 19.53 -19.87
N GLY A 157 1.79 18.61 -20.01
CA GLY A 157 1.86 17.40 -19.19
C GLY A 157 0.79 16.37 -19.54
N GLN A 158 -0.04 15.98 -18.57
CA GLN A 158 -1.03 14.91 -18.78
C GLN A 158 -2.15 15.30 -19.74
N LEU A 159 -2.53 16.58 -19.80
CA LEU A 159 -3.53 17.06 -20.76
C LEU A 159 -3.03 16.93 -22.20
N GLU A 160 -1.71 17.09 -22.39
CA GLU A 160 -1.05 16.86 -23.68
C GLU A 160 -0.99 15.37 -24.03
N ALA A 161 -0.81 14.49 -23.03
CA ALA A 161 -0.92 13.04 -23.21
C ALA A 161 -2.36 12.59 -23.50
N ASP A 162 -3.36 13.16 -22.82
CA ASP A 162 -4.78 12.90 -23.06
C ASP A 162 -5.17 13.37 -24.47
N LEU A 163 -4.71 14.55 -24.89
CA LEU A 163 -4.88 15.04 -26.25
C LEU A 163 -4.16 14.15 -27.28
N ALA A 164 -3.00 13.58 -26.94
CA ALA A 164 -2.30 12.63 -27.82
C ALA A 164 -3.09 11.33 -28.00
N VAL A 165 -3.75 10.82 -26.95
CA VAL A 165 -4.65 9.65 -27.06
C VAL A 165 -5.85 9.97 -27.95
N VAL A 166 -6.42 11.18 -27.84
CA VAL A 166 -7.48 11.65 -28.75
C VAL A 166 -6.99 11.73 -30.20
N ARG A 167 -5.80 12.28 -30.42
CA ARG A 167 -5.18 12.37 -31.75
C ARG A 167 -4.93 11.00 -32.37
N GLU A 168 -4.43 10.06 -31.58
CA GLU A 168 -4.20 8.67 -32.01
C GLU A 168 -5.53 7.97 -32.38
N ALA A 169 -6.59 8.20 -31.62
CA ALA A 169 -7.87 7.53 -31.82
C ALA A 169 -8.71 8.14 -32.96
N PHE A 170 -8.67 9.45 -33.16
CA PHE A 170 -9.58 10.15 -34.07
C PHE A 170 -8.88 10.93 -35.19
N GLY A 171 -7.64 11.39 -34.99
CA GLY A 171 -6.83 12.11 -35.98
C GLY A 171 -6.04 13.29 -35.37
N ASP A 172 -4.88 13.60 -35.97
CA ASP A 172 -3.93 14.60 -35.43
C ASP A 172 -4.48 16.03 -35.33
N ASP A 173 -5.32 16.43 -36.30
CA ASP A 173 -5.96 17.74 -36.32
C ASP A 173 -7.31 17.70 -35.59
N VAL A 174 -7.27 17.98 -34.30
CA VAL A 174 -8.44 18.07 -33.43
C VAL A 174 -9.37 19.24 -33.73
N THR A 175 -8.98 20.17 -34.63
CA THR A 175 -9.84 21.27 -35.09
C THR A 175 -10.63 20.90 -36.35
N SER A 176 -10.24 19.81 -37.04
CA SER A 176 -10.97 19.33 -38.23
C SER A 176 -12.40 18.93 -37.87
N THR A 177 -13.33 19.18 -38.81
CA THR A 177 -14.75 18.86 -38.61
C THR A 177 -14.95 17.36 -38.39
N GLU A 178 -14.15 16.54 -39.06
CA GLU A 178 -14.19 15.08 -38.98
C GLU A 178 -13.83 14.56 -37.58
N VAL A 179 -12.75 15.07 -36.98
CA VAL A 179 -12.32 14.68 -35.62
C VAL A 179 -13.31 15.19 -34.57
N GLN A 180 -13.77 16.43 -34.72
CA GLN A 180 -14.76 17.04 -33.84
C GLN A 180 -16.06 16.22 -33.81
N GLU A 181 -16.58 15.83 -34.98
CA GLU A 181 -17.79 15.02 -35.10
C GLU A 181 -17.60 13.59 -34.58
N ALA A 182 -16.43 12.98 -34.80
CA ALA A 182 -16.13 11.64 -34.28
C ALA A 182 -16.05 11.63 -32.75
N TRP A 183 -15.43 12.65 -32.16
CA TRP A 183 -15.36 12.83 -30.72
C TRP A 183 -16.74 13.07 -30.10
N ALA A 184 -17.54 13.97 -30.67
CA ALA A 184 -18.88 14.26 -30.17
C ALA A 184 -19.77 13.01 -30.16
N ARG A 185 -19.68 12.16 -31.19
CA ARG A 185 -20.38 10.85 -31.22
C ARG A 185 -19.84 9.86 -30.18
N ALA A 186 -18.53 9.86 -29.94
CA ALA A 186 -17.94 9.05 -28.87
C ALA A 186 -18.43 9.49 -27.49
N PHE A 187 -18.60 10.80 -27.30
CA PHE A 187 -19.14 11.39 -26.08
C PHE A 187 -20.62 11.04 -25.86
N GLU A 188 -21.44 11.10 -26.91
CA GLU A 188 -22.81 10.58 -26.84
C GLU A 188 -22.82 9.09 -26.45
N ALA A 189 -21.91 8.28 -26.98
CA ALA A 189 -21.83 6.83 -26.72
C ALA A 189 -21.45 6.56 -25.26
N TYR A 190 -20.51 7.33 -24.74
CA TYR A 190 -20.13 7.33 -23.34
C TYR A 190 -21.31 7.62 -22.40
N LEU A 191 -22.14 8.63 -22.71
CA LEU A 191 -23.35 8.94 -21.94
C LEU A 191 -24.47 7.89 -22.14
N PHE A 192 -24.56 7.29 -23.33
CA PHE A 192 -25.54 6.27 -23.67
C PHE A 192 -25.39 5.01 -22.82
N GLU A 193 -24.17 4.59 -22.50
CA GLU A 193 -23.91 3.42 -21.65
C GLU A 193 -24.42 3.57 -20.21
N GLY A 194 -24.59 4.80 -19.73
CA GLY A 194 -25.10 5.07 -18.37
C GLY A 194 -24.16 4.68 -17.23
N SER A 195 -22.92 4.28 -17.56
CA SER A 195 -21.86 3.96 -16.60
C SER A 195 -21.18 5.25 -16.15
N ALA A 196 -21.51 5.71 -14.94
CA ALA A 196 -20.97 6.95 -14.39
C ALA A 196 -19.53 6.80 -13.85
N PRO A 197 -18.68 7.83 -14.01
CA PRO A 197 -17.32 7.82 -13.49
C PRO A 197 -17.27 7.92 -11.96
N THR A 198 -18.33 8.44 -11.33
CA THR A 198 -18.44 8.55 -9.87
C THR A 198 -19.82 8.13 -9.37
N LEU A 199 -19.91 7.73 -8.09
CA LEU A 199 -21.17 7.37 -7.44
C LEU A 199 -22.18 8.52 -7.43
N ARG A 200 -21.71 9.77 -7.34
CA ARG A 200 -22.56 10.97 -7.33
C ARG A 200 -23.20 11.24 -8.69
N LEU A 201 -22.47 11.00 -9.78
CA LEU A 201 -22.96 11.20 -11.14
C LEU A 201 -23.87 10.08 -11.65
N ARG A 202 -23.97 8.97 -10.91
CA ARG A 202 -24.79 7.79 -11.27
C ARG A 202 -26.22 8.14 -11.64
N ALA A 203 -26.89 8.99 -10.85
CA ALA A 203 -28.27 9.37 -11.13
C ALA A 203 -28.42 10.21 -12.41
N ALA A 204 -27.43 11.06 -12.72
CA ALA A 204 -27.42 11.87 -13.94
C ALA A 204 -27.15 11.00 -15.18
N PHE A 205 -26.12 10.15 -15.15
CA PHE A 205 -25.79 9.23 -16.24
C PHE A 205 -26.90 8.21 -16.52
N GLN A 206 -27.58 7.71 -15.49
CA GLN A 206 -28.75 6.86 -15.67
C GLN A 206 -29.91 7.59 -16.35
N ARG A 207 -30.11 8.88 -16.05
CA ARG A 207 -31.14 9.70 -16.72
C ARG A 207 -30.77 9.99 -18.17
N PHE A 208 -29.51 10.33 -18.45
CA PHE A 208 -29.01 10.53 -19.81
C PHE A 208 -29.11 9.26 -20.63
N SER A 209 -28.63 8.12 -20.12
CA SER A 209 -28.75 6.82 -20.78
C SER A 209 -30.22 6.43 -21.04
N ALA A 210 -31.10 6.51 -20.03
CA ALA A 210 -32.51 6.14 -20.19
C ALA A 210 -33.24 6.99 -21.25
N TRP A 211 -32.79 8.22 -21.47
CA TRP A 211 -33.39 9.15 -22.40
C TRP A 211 -32.74 9.08 -23.80
N LEU A 212 -31.42 8.90 -23.91
CA LEU A 212 -30.75 8.54 -25.18
C LEU A 212 -31.26 7.19 -25.72
N VAL A 213 -31.45 6.19 -24.86
CA VAL A 213 -32.11 4.92 -25.21
C VAL A 213 -33.54 5.17 -25.75
N ARG A 214 -34.25 6.17 -25.25
CA ARG A 214 -35.60 6.52 -25.73
C ARG A 214 -35.59 7.14 -27.12
N ILE A 215 -34.53 7.89 -27.46
CA ILE A 215 -34.34 8.55 -28.76
C ILE A 215 -33.86 7.54 -29.81
N TYR A 216 -32.86 6.73 -29.49
CA TYR A 216 -32.29 5.74 -30.42
C TYR A 216 -33.03 4.40 -30.46
N LYS A 217 -34.25 4.32 -29.91
CA LYS A 217 -35.05 3.08 -29.73
C LYS A 217 -35.30 2.23 -30.99
N ARG A 218 -34.92 2.71 -32.18
CA ARG A 218 -34.98 1.97 -33.45
C ARG A 218 -33.62 1.40 -33.93
N LEU A 219 -32.51 1.70 -33.24
CA LEU A 219 -31.15 1.33 -33.64
C LEU A 219 -30.41 0.67 -32.46
N ARG A 220 -29.66 -0.41 -32.72
CA ARG A 220 -28.85 -1.14 -31.71
C ARG A 220 -27.54 -0.40 -31.37
N GLY A 221 -27.54 0.92 -31.25
CA GLY A 221 -26.35 1.75 -30.99
C GLY A 221 -26.53 3.22 -31.40
N ILE A 222 -25.47 4.03 -31.25
CA ILE A 222 -25.47 5.43 -31.72
C ILE A 222 -25.24 5.47 -33.25
N PRO A 223 -26.17 6.07 -34.02
CA PRO A 223 -26.07 6.16 -35.47
C PRO A 223 -24.78 6.87 -35.93
N GLY A 224 -24.01 6.23 -36.81
CA GLY A 224 -22.77 6.78 -37.35
C GLY A 224 -21.54 6.69 -36.44
N PHE A 225 -21.67 6.14 -35.23
CA PHE A 225 -20.53 5.80 -34.39
C PHE A 225 -20.07 4.36 -34.66
N GLN A 226 -18.93 4.21 -35.34
CA GLN A 226 -18.21 2.93 -35.49
C GLN A 226 -16.78 3.00 -34.93
N GLY A 227 -16.45 4.11 -34.25
CA GLY A 227 -15.14 4.37 -33.67
C GLY A 227 -14.94 3.68 -32.31
N PRO A 228 -13.70 3.62 -31.80
CA PRO A 228 -13.41 2.87 -30.60
C PRO A 228 -13.59 3.74 -29.34
N LEU A 229 -14.66 3.51 -28.56
CA LEU A 229 -14.71 3.93 -27.15
C LEU A 229 -13.83 2.98 -26.32
N THR A 230 -12.51 3.09 -26.48
CA THR A 230 -11.56 2.22 -25.76
C THR A 230 -11.55 2.53 -24.26
N PRO A 231 -11.02 1.63 -23.40
CA PRO A 231 -10.78 1.94 -22.00
C PRO A 231 -9.94 3.22 -21.78
N GLU A 232 -9.02 3.53 -22.69
CA GLU A 232 -8.18 4.73 -22.65
C GLU A 232 -8.99 6.01 -22.95
N ILE A 233 -9.80 6.02 -24.02
CA ILE A 233 -10.68 7.14 -24.37
C ILE A 233 -11.75 7.35 -23.30
N ARG A 234 -12.32 6.27 -22.76
CA ARG A 234 -13.21 6.32 -21.59
C ARG A 234 -12.52 6.96 -20.40
N GLY A 235 -11.27 6.57 -20.12
CA GLY A 235 -10.48 7.15 -19.05
C GLY A 235 -10.30 8.67 -19.20
N VAL A 236 -10.08 9.17 -20.42
CA VAL A 236 -10.02 10.63 -20.70
C VAL A 236 -11.34 11.31 -20.33
N MET A 237 -12.48 10.76 -20.77
CA MET A 237 -13.80 11.31 -20.48
C MET A 237 -14.18 11.25 -18.99
N ASP A 238 -13.87 10.14 -18.31
CA ASP A 238 -14.08 9.98 -16.87
C ASP A 238 -13.35 11.08 -16.08
N ARG A 239 -12.13 11.45 -16.49
CA ARG A 239 -11.33 12.49 -15.82
C ARG A 239 -11.88 13.90 -16.04
N LEU A 240 -12.27 14.23 -17.28
CA LEU A 240 -12.82 15.54 -17.63
C LEU A 240 -14.08 15.85 -16.82
N ILE A 241 -15.00 14.89 -16.71
CA ILE A 241 -16.29 15.13 -16.04
C ILE A 241 -16.20 14.97 -14.52
N ALA A 242 -15.45 13.98 -14.01
CA ALA A 242 -15.41 13.72 -12.58
C ALA A 242 -14.65 14.79 -11.78
N THR A 243 -13.61 15.38 -12.37
CA THR A 243 -12.75 16.35 -11.66
C THR A 243 -13.49 17.67 -11.45
N ASP A 244 -14.16 18.20 -12.48
CA ASP A 244 -14.84 19.49 -12.42
C ASP A 244 -16.03 19.47 -11.46
N GLU A 245 -16.85 18.42 -11.50
CA GLU A 245 -18.00 18.29 -10.60
C GLU A 245 -17.55 18.13 -9.14
N GLU A 246 -16.49 17.34 -8.88
CA GLU A 246 -16.00 17.18 -7.51
C GLU A 246 -15.39 18.48 -6.98
N ILE A 247 -14.66 19.23 -7.81
CA ILE A 247 -14.13 20.54 -7.45
C ILE A 247 -15.27 21.50 -7.11
N GLU A 248 -16.30 21.61 -7.94
CA GLU A 248 -17.39 22.56 -7.73
C GLU A 248 -18.25 22.22 -6.49
N GLN A 249 -18.56 20.94 -6.30
CA GLN A 249 -19.24 20.48 -5.09
C GLN A 249 -18.38 20.72 -3.84
N THR A 250 -17.07 20.44 -3.92
CA THR A 250 -16.15 20.65 -2.80
C THR A 250 -16.01 22.13 -2.46
N ARG A 251 -16.01 23.03 -3.46
CA ARG A 251 -16.04 24.50 -3.25
C ARG A 251 -17.24 24.92 -2.42
N THR A 252 -18.42 24.45 -2.82
CA THR A 252 -19.67 24.68 -2.07
C THR A 252 -19.57 24.10 -0.65
N ASP A 253 -18.97 22.91 -0.51
CA ASP A 253 -18.81 22.26 0.77
C ASP A 253 -17.84 22.96 1.72
N LEU A 254 -16.82 23.62 1.16
CA LEU A 254 -15.86 24.47 1.87
C LEU A 254 -16.38 25.89 2.12
N GLY A 255 -17.52 26.27 1.53
CA GLY A 255 -18.03 27.64 1.58
C GLY A 255 -17.12 28.61 0.82
N LEU A 256 -16.56 28.17 -0.30
CA LEU A 256 -15.76 29.00 -1.22
C LEU A 256 -16.65 29.68 -2.29
N ASP A 257 -17.92 29.88 -1.96
CA ASP A 257 -18.89 30.55 -2.81
C ASP A 257 -18.42 31.98 -3.12
N GLU A 258 -18.53 32.38 -4.40
CA GLU A 258 -18.16 33.71 -4.85
C GLU A 258 -19.09 34.77 -4.23
N MET A 259 -18.52 35.87 -3.73
CA MET A 259 -19.30 37.03 -3.29
C MET A 259 -19.67 37.89 -4.50
N ASP A 260 -20.90 38.38 -4.56
CA ASP A 260 -21.33 39.30 -5.61
C ASP A 260 -20.41 40.54 -5.67
N ALA A 261 -19.79 40.75 -6.82
CA ALA A 261 -18.86 41.86 -7.06
C ALA A 261 -19.51 43.24 -6.79
N THR A 262 -20.83 43.36 -6.98
CA THR A 262 -21.56 44.59 -6.65
C THR A 262 -21.71 44.77 -5.14
N ALA A 263 -21.98 43.67 -4.40
CA ALA A 263 -21.99 43.66 -2.94
C ALA A 263 -20.59 43.92 -2.34
N LEU A 264 -19.53 43.64 -3.08
CA LEU A 264 -18.15 44.01 -2.72
C LEU A 264 -17.80 45.47 -3.07
N GLY A 265 -18.62 46.15 -3.88
CA GLY A 265 -18.35 47.53 -4.34
C GLY A 265 -17.14 47.62 -5.26
N LEU A 266 -16.85 46.56 -6.02
CA LEU A 266 -15.75 46.52 -6.99
C LEU A 266 -16.11 47.34 -8.23
N SER A 267 -15.14 48.08 -8.77
CA SER A 267 -15.27 48.62 -10.14
C SER A 267 -15.32 47.49 -11.16
N GLU A 268 -15.80 47.76 -12.39
CA GLU A 268 -15.88 46.75 -13.45
C GLU A 268 -14.54 46.06 -13.73
N ALA A 269 -13.45 46.84 -13.74
CA ALA A 269 -12.09 46.31 -13.91
C ALA A 269 -11.62 45.45 -12.73
N GLU A 270 -11.98 45.83 -11.48
CA GLU A 270 -11.67 45.02 -10.28
C GLU A 270 -12.52 43.74 -10.24
N ALA A 271 -13.79 43.81 -10.65
CA ALA A 271 -14.70 42.68 -10.74
C ALA A 271 -14.24 41.67 -11.79
N ALA A 272 -13.75 42.13 -12.95
CA ALA A 272 -13.17 41.26 -13.97
C ALA A 272 -11.94 40.50 -13.45
N ARG A 273 -11.01 41.19 -12.77
CA ARG A 273 -9.83 40.56 -12.15
C ARG A 273 -10.18 39.59 -11.03
N TYR A 274 -11.22 39.90 -10.26
CA TYR A 274 -11.71 39.00 -9.21
C TYR A 274 -12.24 37.69 -9.82
N ARG A 275 -13.13 37.77 -10.82
CA ARG A 275 -13.64 36.60 -11.54
C ARG A 275 -12.52 35.78 -12.19
N GLU A 276 -11.57 36.44 -12.85
CA GLU A 276 -10.40 35.77 -13.43
C GLU A 276 -9.57 35.04 -12.36
N THR A 277 -9.41 35.62 -11.16
CA THR A 277 -8.69 34.97 -10.06
C THR A 277 -9.45 33.76 -9.52
N VAL A 278 -10.78 33.83 -9.43
CA VAL A 278 -11.63 32.71 -9.00
C VAL A 278 -11.57 31.57 -10.01
N GLU A 279 -11.73 31.86 -11.31
CA GLU A 279 -11.64 30.86 -12.37
C GLU A 279 -10.25 30.22 -12.46
N ARG A 280 -9.19 31.02 -12.32
CA ARG A 280 -7.83 30.47 -12.27
C ARG A 280 -7.60 29.59 -11.05
N ALA A 281 -8.14 29.95 -9.87
CA ALA A 281 -8.07 29.10 -8.69
C ALA A 281 -8.78 27.76 -8.90
N ARG A 282 -9.90 27.75 -9.63
CA ARG A 282 -10.66 26.56 -10.00
C ARG A 282 -9.89 25.69 -10.99
N SER A 283 -9.38 26.27 -12.07
CA SER A 283 -8.60 25.56 -13.10
C SER A 283 -7.30 24.97 -12.53
N GLU A 284 -6.57 25.73 -11.70
CA GLU A 284 -5.37 25.23 -11.00
C GLU A 284 -5.72 24.06 -10.07
N ALA A 285 -6.85 24.11 -9.36
CA ALA A 285 -7.30 23.03 -8.48
C ALA A 285 -7.71 21.77 -9.27
N ALA A 286 -8.44 21.92 -10.37
CA ALA A 286 -8.79 20.81 -11.25
C ALA A 286 -7.53 20.14 -11.83
N SER A 287 -6.58 20.95 -12.32
CA SER A 287 -5.29 20.49 -12.84
C SER A 287 -4.47 19.74 -11.80
N GLU A 288 -4.34 20.26 -10.57
CA GLU A 288 -3.60 19.61 -9.49
C GLU A 288 -4.26 18.29 -9.07
N MET A 289 -5.58 18.28 -8.92
CA MET A 289 -6.34 17.08 -8.55
C MET A 289 -6.18 15.99 -9.62
N GLN A 290 -6.30 16.36 -10.90
CA GLN A 290 -6.09 15.45 -12.02
C GLN A 290 -4.66 14.90 -12.04
N ALA A 291 -3.64 15.75 -11.82
CA ALA A 291 -2.25 15.32 -11.77
C ALA A 291 -2.00 14.29 -10.64
N LYS A 292 -2.58 14.51 -9.45
CA LYS A 292 -2.48 13.57 -8.32
C LYS A 292 -3.17 12.23 -8.60
N LEU A 293 -4.39 12.26 -9.16
CA LEU A 293 -5.11 11.05 -9.56
C LEU A 293 -4.30 10.24 -10.59
N MET A 294 -3.61 10.92 -11.49
CA MET A 294 -2.83 10.30 -12.56
C MET A 294 -1.48 9.76 -12.10
N ALA A 295 -0.78 10.46 -11.20
CA ALA A 295 0.43 9.93 -10.58
C ALA A 295 0.15 8.59 -9.86
N GLU A 296 -1.03 8.46 -9.25
CA GLU A 296 -1.43 7.24 -8.57
C GLU A 296 -1.84 6.11 -9.54
N LEU A 297 -2.57 6.43 -10.62
CA LEU A 297 -2.83 5.46 -11.70
C LEU A 297 -1.52 5.00 -12.38
N ALA A 298 -0.55 5.90 -12.54
CA ALA A 298 0.77 5.56 -13.04
C ALA A 298 1.54 4.66 -12.05
N ARG A 299 1.39 4.89 -10.74
CA ARG A 299 1.94 4.03 -9.70
C ARG A 299 1.37 2.61 -9.76
N GLN A 300 0.07 2.45 -10.05
CA GLN A 300 -0.55 1.14 -10.27
C GLN A 300 0.03 0.40 -11.50
N LYS A 301 0.69 1.10 -12.42
CA LYS A 301 1.37 0.51 -13.59
C LYS A 301 2.85 0.19 -13.33
N THR A 302 3.40 0.53 -12.16
CA THR A 302 4.81 0.25 -11.81
C THR A 302 5.06 -1.24 -11.56
N GLU A 303 6.28 -1.71 -11.82
CA GLU A 303 6.68 -3.10 -11.56
C GLU A 303 6.55 -3.47 -10.08
N GLU A 304 6.83 -2.54 -9.16
CA GLU A 304 6.63 -2.78 -7.73
C GLU A 304 5.17 -3.05 -7.37
N TRP A 305 4.22 -2.35 -8.00
CA TRP A 305 2.80 -2.59 -7.78
C TRP A 305 2.34 -3.92 -8.37
N LYS A 306 2.86 -4.30 -9.54
CA LYS A 306 2.64 -5.64 -10.11
C LYS A 306 3.16 -6.72 -9.16
N GLU A 307 4.36 -6.57 -8.63
CA GLU A 307 4.93 -7.53 -7.67
C GLU A 307 4.09 -7.64 -6.38
N LEU A 308 3.60 -6.52 -5.85
CA LEU A 308 2.71 -6.51 -4.68
C LEU A 308 1.38 -7.20 -4.97
N ARG A 309 0.79 -6.91 -6.14
CA ARG A 309 -0.45 -7.53 -6.59
C ARG A 309 -0.30 -9.03 -6.81
N GLU A 310 0.80 -9.47 -7.40
CA GLU A 310 1.11 -10.90 -7.57
C GLU A 310 1.25 -11.62 -6.22
N LYS A 311 1.90 -10.99 -5.22
CA LYS A 311 1.97 -11.54 -3.86
C LYS A 311 0.60 -11.64 -3.21
N ALA A 312 -0.23 -10.61 -3.34
CA ALA A 312 -1.60 -10.63 -2.84
C ALA A 312 -2.46 -11.68 -3.57
N HIS A 313 -2.28 -11.83 -4.88
CA HIS A 313 -2.95 -12.84 -5.69
C HIS A 313 -2.60 -14.25 -5.23
N ALA A 314 -1.31 -14.53 -5.01
CA ALA A 314 -0.86 -15.83 -4.52
C ALA A 314 -1.42 -16.17 -3.14
N GLU A 315 -1.51 -15.18 -2.24
CA GLU A 315 -2.10 -15.36 -0.91
C GLU A 315 -3.60 -15.66 -0.98
N VAL A 316 -4.35 -14.89 -1.77
CA VAL A 316 -5.79 -15.09 -1.96
C VAL A 316 -6.07 -16.39 -2.71
N GLU A 317 -5.27 -16.74 -3.71
CA GLU A 317 -5.41 -17.99 -4.44
C GLU A 317 -5.24 -19.19 -3.51
N ALA A 318 -4.24 -19.18 -2.62
CA ALA A 318 -4.04 -20.24 -1.63
C ALA A 318 -5.24 -20.35 -0.67
N ASP A 319 -5.77 -19.23 -0.17
CA ASP A 319 -6.97 -19.25 0.69
C ASP A 319 -8.21 -19.78 -0.04
N VAL A 320 -8.49 -19.25 -1.24
CA VAL A 320 -9.65 -19.64 -2.04
C VAL A 320 -9.58 -21.12 -2.45
N ASN A 321 -8.40 -21.63 -2.79
CA ASN A 321 -8.20 -23.06 -3.13
C ASN A 321 -8.46 -23.99 -1.94
N GLN A 322 -8.25 -23.52 -0.71
CA GLN A 322 -8.53 -24.27 0.51
C GLN A 322 -10.01 -24.22 0.94
N ARG A 323 -10.87 -23.45 0.27
CA ARG A 323 -12.29 -23.42 0.63
C ARG A 323 -12.98 -24.73 0.18
N PRO A 324 -13.75 -25.40 1.06
CA PRO A 324 -14.44 -26.65 0.76
C PRO A 324 -15.22 -26.65 -0.56
N VAL A 325 -15.88 -25.53 -0.88
CA VAL A 325 -16.73 -25.39 -2.07
C VAL A 325 -15.93 -25.43 -3.37
N PHE A 326 -14.76 -24.79 -3.43
CA PHE A 326 -13.94 -24.78 -4.64
C PHE A 326 -13.20 -26.11 -4.83
N ARG A 327 -12.78 -26.77 -3.73
CA ARG A 327 -12.24 -28.13 -3.79
C ARG A 327 -13.29 -29.13 -4.31
N ALA A 328 -14.49 -29.11 -3.74
CA ALA A 328 -15.58 -29.99 -4.16
C ALA A 328 -15.98 -29.74 -5.62
N LYS A 329 -16.15 -28.46 -6.00
CA LYS A 329 -16.46 -28.05 -7.38
C LYS A 329 -15.37 -28.52 -8.36
N HIS A 330 -14.10 -28.30 -8.05
CA HIS A 330 -13.00 -28.72 -8.91
C HIS A 330 -12.92 -30.24 -9.07
N TRP A 331 -13.07 -30.99 -7.98
CA TRP A 331 -13.06 -32.46 -8.02
C TRP A 331 -14.26 -33.03 -8.80
N LEU A 332 -15.46 -32.48 -8.61
CA LEU A 332 -16.64 -32.86 -9.40
C LEU A 332 -16.46 -32.57 -10.91
N GLN A 333 -15.74 -31.50 -11.25
CA GLN A 333 -15.52 -31.09 -12.63
C GLN A 333 -14.38 -31.84 -13.33
N ARG A 334 -13.29 -32.15 -12.61
CA ARG A 334 -12.04 -32.66 -13.21
C ARG A 334 -11.55 -34.00 -12.64
N GLY A 335 -12.06 -34.41 -11.48
CA GLY A 335 -11.64 -35.65 -10.81
C GLY A 335 -10.27 -35.56 -10.14
N GLU A 336 -9.71 -34.35 -10.07
CA GLU A 336 -8.39 -34.06 -9.50
C GLU A 336 -8.57 -33.27 -8.20
N ALA A 337 -7.56 -33.34 -7.32
CA ALA A 337 -7.51 -32.50 -6.13
C ALA A 337 -6.99 -31.10 -6.52
N LEU A 338 -7.66 -30.05 -6.04
CA LEU A 338 -7.25 -28.66 -6.29
C LEU A 338 -6.01 -28.27 -5.47
N GLU A 339 -5.86 -28.79 -4.24
CA GLU A 339 -4.69 -28.68 -3.35
C GLU A 339 -4.76 -29.77 -2.24
N GLY A 340 -3.62 -30.39 -1.88
CA GLY A 340 -3.52 -31.42 -0.82
C GLY A 340 -3.40 -32.88 -1.29
N ALA A 341 -3.30 -33.81 -0.34
CA ALA A 341 -3.22 -35.25 -0.62
C ALA A 341 -4.49 -35.76 -1.35
N PRO A 342 -4.37 -36.77 -2.24
CA PRO A 342 -5.47 -37.23 -3.09
C PRO A 342 -6.71 -37.62 -2.28
N VAL A 343 -7.87 -37.72 -2.94
CA VAL A 343 -9.07 -38.39 -2.41
C VAL A 343 -9.04 -39.84 -2.90
N PRO A 344 -8.27 -40.77 -2.29
CA PRO A 344 -8.02 -42.10 -2.84
C PRO A 344 -9.25 -43.03 -2.84
N ILE A 345 -10.35 -42.61 -2.20
CA ILE A 345 -11.49 -43.50 -1.91
C ILE A 345 -12.58 -43.45 -3.00
N LEU A 346 -12.66 -42.39 -3.80
CA LEU A 346 -13.74 -42.18 -4.77
C LEU A 346 -13.20 -42.00 -6.19
N LYS A 347 -13.57 -42.91 -7.11
CA LYS A 347 -13.38 -42.71 -8.55
C LYS A 347 -14.17 -41.47 -8.99
N HIS A 348 -13.60 -40.66 -9.88
CA HIS A 348 -14.24 -39.44 -10.43
C HIS A 348 -15.73 -39.68 -10.71
N ALA A 349 -16.59 -39.02 -9.92
CA ALA A 349 -18.03 -39.13 -10.02
C ALA A 349 -18.69 -37.79 -9.72
N ARG A 350 -19.71 -37.45 -10.49
CA ARG A 350 -20.52 -36.25 -10.30
C ARG A 350 -21.68 -36.50 -9.35
N LEU A 351 -22.38 -35.45 -8.93
CA LEU A 351 -23.57 -35.59 -8.09
C LEU A 351 -24.67 -36.37 -8.82
N ASP A 352 -25.40 -37.21 -8.07
CA ASP A 352 -26.48 -38.00 -8.63
C ASP A 352 -27.67 -37.11 -9.04
N ARG A 353 -28.06 -37.24 -10.30
CA ARG A 353 -29.17 -36.48 -10.89
C ARG A 353 -30.49 -36.75 -10.17
N ASP A 354 -30.80 -38.00 -9.86
CA ASP A 354 -32.12 -38.38 -9.37
C ASP A 354 -32.27 -37.99 -7.88
N ALA A 355 -31.19 -38.10 -7.10
CA ALA A 355 -31.10 -37.53 -5.76
C ALA A 355 -31.31 -36.00 -5.75
N LEU A 356 -30.62 -35.26 -6.64
CA LEU A 356 -30.81 -33.80 -6.75
C LEU A 356 -32.25 -33.41 -7.12
N ARG A 357 -32.88 -34.16 -8.04
CA ARG A 357 -34.28 -33.92 -8.43
C ARG A 357 -35.27 -34.24 -7.31
N GLN A 358 -34.99 -35.27 -6.51
CA GLN A 358 -35.84 -35.65 -5.40
C GLN A 358 -35.79 -34.61 -4.26
N LEU A 359 -34.61 -34.03 -4.02
CA LEU A 359 -34.42 -33.04 -2.95
C LEU A 359 -34.87 -31.61 -3.33
N TYR A 360 -34.66 -31.19 -4.60
CA TYR A 360 -34.85 -29.79 -5.02
C TYR A 360 -35.81 -29.57 -6.20
N GLY A 361 -36.40 -30.65 -6.74
CA GLY A 361 -37.18 -30.59 -7.97
C GLY A 361 -36.31 -30.50 -9.24
N PRO A 362 -36.94 -30.49 -10.44
CA PRO A 362 -36.21 -30.56 -11.71
C PRO A 362 -35.39 -29.30 -12.06
N ASP A 363 -35.72 -28.14 -11.47
CA ASP A 363 -35.10 -26.85 -11.83
C ASP A 363 -33.66 -26.70 -11.33
N ILE A 364 -33.24 -27.45 -10.29
CA ILE A 364 -31.86 -27.43 -9.79
C ILE A 364 -30.83 -27.80 -10.88
N LEU A 365 -31.24 -28.63 -11.85
CA LEU A 365 -30.40 -29.05 -12.97
C LEU A 365 -30.18 -27.96 -14.01
N LYS A 366 -30.96 -26.86 -13.96
CA LYS A 366 -30.73 -25.65 -14.77
C LYS A 366 -29.73 -24.70 -14.11
N VAL A 367 -29.66 -24.72 -12.78
CA VAL A 367 -28.75 -23.89 -11.97
C VAL A 367 -27.34 -24.50 -11.94
N LEU A 368 -27.25 -25.82 -11.78
CA LEU A 368 -25.96 -26.51 -11.78
C LEU A 368 -25.50 -26.85 -13.21
N PRO A 369 -24.28 -26.45 -13.62
CA PRO A 369 -23.82 -26.62 -15.00
C PRO A 369 -23.73 -28.10 -15.42
N LYS A 370 -24.08 -28.36 -16.68
CA LYS A 370 -23.97 -29.66 -17.37
C LYS A 370 -22.90 -29.57 -18.47
N GLY A 371 -22.25 -30.69 -18.82
CA GLY A 371 -21.32 -30.77 -19.94
C GLY A 371 -19.97 -31.37 -19.56
N LYS A 372 -18.90 -30.98 -20.27
CA LYS A 372 -17.52 -31.47 -20.03
C LYS A 372 -17.03 -31.17 -18.61
N TYR A 373 -17.45 -30.04 -18.04
CA TYR A 373 -17.18 -29.63 -16.65
C TYR A 373 -18.47 -29.51 -15.82
N GLY A 374 -19.43 -30.42 -16.07
CA GLY A 374 -20.69 -30.44 -15.33
C GLY A 374 -20.53 -30.97 -13.90
N LEU A 375 -21.48 -30.65 -13.02
CA LEU A 375 -21.44 -31.04 -11.59
C LEU A 375 -22.29 -32.26 -11.25
N TRP A 376 -23.14 -32.73 -12.17
CA TRP A 376 -24.05 -33.86 -11.97
C TRP A 376 -24.05 -34.85 -13.14
N GLN A 377 -24.47 -36.09 -12.88
CA GLN A 377 -24.65 -37.14 -13.88
C GLN A 377 -25.71 -38.16 -13.47
N VAL A 378 -26.08 -39.06 -14.38
CA VAL A 378 -26.94 -40.22 -14.08
C VAL A 378 -26.10 -41.29 -13.39
N ASN A 379 -26.58 -41.87 -12.28
CA ASN A 379 -25.84 -42.81 -11.43
C ASN A 379 -24.59 -42.15 -10.82
N GLY A 380 -24.77 -40.96 -10.24
CA GLY A 380 -23.73 -40.22 -9.55
C GLY A 380 -23.60 -40.58 -8.07
N LEU A 381 -22.80 -39.82 -7.33
CA LEU A 381 -22.73 -39.92 -5.87
C LEU A 381 -23.83 -39.09 -5.22
N HIS A 382 -24.38 -39.60 -4.12
CA HIS A 382 -25.34 -38.84 -3.32
C HIS A 382 -24.69 -37.55 -2.79
N PRO A 383 -25.36 -36.38 -2.82
CA PRO A 383 -24.79 -35.14 -2.32
C PRO A 383 -24.24 -35.21 -0.89
N ASP A 384 -24.87 -35.98 0.00
CA ASP A 384 -24.39 -36.17 1.39
C ASP A 384 -23.02 -36.87 1.45
N THR A 385 -22.76 -37.83 0.56
CA THR A 385 -21.48 -38.55 0.51
C THR A 385 -20.35 -37.60 0.09
N VAL A 386 -20.63 -36.70 -0.86
CA VAL A 386 -19.65 -35.69 -1.29
C VAL A 386 -19.50 -34.61 -0.21
N ALA A 387 -20.57 -34.25 0.47
CA ALA A 387 -20.55 -33.27 1.56
C ALA A 387 -19.62 -33.72 2.70
N GLU A 388 -19.74 -34.97 3.15
CA GLU A 388 -18.90 -35.55 4.21
C GLU A 388 -17.41 -35.49 3.86
N VAL A 389 -17.04 -35.86 2.63
CA VAL A 389 -15.63 -35.88 2.17
C VAL A 389 -15.00 -34.49 2.15
N PHE A 390 -15.78 -33.45 1.81
CA PHE A 390 -15.27 -32.08 1.72
C PHE A 390 -15.53 -31.26 2.99
N GLY A 391 -16.14 -31.86 4.03
CA GLY A 391 -16.37 -31.23 5.33
C GLY A 391 -17.58 -30.31 5.39
N PHE A 392 -18.61 -30.57 4.59
CA PHE A 392 -19.90 -29.89 4.67
C PHE A 392 -20.84 -30.62 5.65
N GLU A 393 -21.68 -29.88 6.37
CA GLU A 393 -22.63 -30.43 7.34
C GLU A 393 -23.70 -31.33 6.71
N SER A 394 -24.01 -31.13 5.43
CA SER A 394 -24.98 -31.93 4.68
C SER A 394 -24.81 -31.74 3.17
N GLY A 395 -25.41 -32.65 2.39
CA GLY A 395 -25.56 -32.52 0.94
C GLY A 395 -26.30 -31.24 0.55
N ASP A 396 -27.23 -30.75 1.37
CA ASP A 396 -27.90 -29.46 1.15
C ASP A 396 -26.96 -28.27 1.25
N ALA A 397 -26.12 -28.25 2.29
CA ALA A 397 -25.10 -27.23 2.46
C ALA A 397 -24.14 -27.21 1.26
N LEU A 398 -23.72 -28.39 0.78
CA LEU A 398 -22.88 -28.52 -0.42
C LEU A 398 -23.57 -27.97 -1.67
N VAL A 399 -24.80 -28.38 -1.96
CA VAL A 399 -25.52 -28.00 -3.19
C VAL A 399 -25.82 -26.49 -3.22
N ARG A 400 -26.20 -25.91 -2.08
CA ARG A 400 -26.36 -24.45 -1.95
C ARG A 400 -25.04 -23.72 -2.17
N ALA A 401 -23.95 -24.20 -1.55
CA ALA A 401 -22.63 -23.62 -1.73
C ALA A 401 -22.17 -23.68 -3.19
N LEU A 402 -22.36 -24.82 -3.88
CA LEU A 402 -22.02 -24.98 -5.30
C LEU A 402 -22.84 -24.07 -6.22
N SER A 403 -24.10 -23.85 -5.90
CA SER A 403 -25.01 -22.98 -6.66
C SER A 403 -24.70 -21.49 -6.48
N ALA A 404 -24.26 -21.10 -5.27
CA ALA A 404 -23.85 -19.73 -4.97
C ALA A 404 -22.40 -19.43 -5.36
N ALA A 405 -21.55 -20.45 -5.47
CA ALA A 405 -20.15 -20.29 -5.80
C ALA A 405 -19.99 -19.85 -7.27
N GLY A 406 -19.46 -18.64 -7.45
CA GLY A 406 -19.05 -18.11 -8.74
C GLY A 406 -17.89 -18.90 -9.39
N ASN A 407 -17.31 -18.32 -10.44
CA ASN A 407 -16.07 -18.83 -11.01
C ASN A 407 -14.93 -18.59 -10.00
N ARG A 408 -14.05 -19.59 -9.83
CA ARG A 408 -12.89 -19.51 -8.93
C ARG A 408 -11.98 -18.33 -9.29
N LEU A 409 -11.70 -18.14 -10.57
CA LEU A 409 -10.80 -17.07 -11.02
C LEU A 409 -11.38 -15.68 -10.70
N ASP A 410 -12.67 -15.48 -10.95
CA ASP A 410 -13.34 -14.21 -10.67
C ASP A 410 -13.34 -13.89 -9.16
N VAL A 411 -13.50 -14.92 -8.31
CA VAL A 411 -13.45 -14.77 -6.85
C VAL A 411 -12.04 -14.45 -6.38
N ILE A 412 -11.02 -15.14 -6.89
CA ILE A 412 -9.61 -14.84 -6.60
C ILE A 412 -9.30 -13.40 -7.01
N GLN A 413 -9.70 -12.98 -8.20
CA GLN A 413 -9.46 -11.62 -8.68
C GLN A 413 -10.14 -10.57 -7.78
N ALA A 414 -11.44 -10.75 -7.49
CA ALA A 414 -12.20 -9.81 -6.67
C ALA A 414 -11.69 -9.72 -5.22
N GLU A 415 -11.20 -10.82 -4.65
CA GLU A 415 -10.63 -10.83 -3.31
C GLU A 415 -9.18 -10.35 -3.28
N THR A 416 -8.40 -10.58 -4.34
CA THR A 416 -7.06 -10.00 -4.54
C THR A 416 -7.16 -8.49 -4.60
N ASP A 417 -8.16 -7.97 -5.33
CA ASP A 417 -8.48 -6.56 -5.36
C ASP A 417 -8.77 -6.09 -3.93
N LYS A 418 -9.74 -6.69 -3.22
CA LYS A 418 -10.03 -6.34 -1.81
C LYS A 418 -8.83 -6.40 -0.87
N LEU A 419 -7.93 -7.37 -1.05
CA LEU A 419 -6.74 -7.50 -0.19
C LEU A 419 -5.74 -6.40 -0.49
N MET A 420 -5.46 -6.14 -1.77
CA MET A 420 -4.63 -5.02 -2.22
C MET A 420 -5.19 -3.70 -1.68
N GLU A 421 -6.50 -3.52 -1.74
CA GLU A 421 -7.20 -2.37 -1.20
C GLU A 421 -7.07 -2.21 0.32
N SER A 422 -7.15 -3.31 1.07
CA SER A 422 -7.02 -3.26 2.53
C SER A 422 -5.61 -2.91 3.00
N ARG A 423 -4.58 -3.35 2.26
CA ARG A 423 -3.16 -3.18 2.61
C ARG A 423 -2.56 -1.91 2.04
N HIS A 424 -3.04 -1.48 0.89
CA HIS A 424 -2.44 -0.42 0.10
C HIS A 424 -3.43 0.69 -0.31
N GLY A 425 -4.71 0.57 0.07
CA GLY A 425 -5.77 1.55 -0.21
C GLY A 425 -6.55 1.28 -1.51
N LYS A 426 -7.84 1.61 -1.53
CA LYS A 426 -8.65 1.78 -2.76
C LYS A 426 -8.50 3.23 -3.23
N PHE A 427 -7.74 3.50 -4.28
CA PHE A 427 -7.75 4.81 -4.92
C PHE A 427 -8.96 4.96 -5.81
N GLN A 428 -10.11 5.25 -5.18
CA GLN A 428 -11.40 5.69 -5.76
C GLN A 428 -12.53 5.68 -4.71
N THR A 429 -12.23 5.59 -3.41
CA THR A 429 -13.29 5.90 -2.44
C THR A 429 -13.67 7.37 -2.62
N GLN A 430 -14.98 7.64 -2.60
CA GLN A 430 -15.50 8.99 -2.73
C GLN A 430 -14.86 9.97 -1.73
N ASP A 431 -14.50 9.47 -0.55
CA ASP A 431 -13.87 10.26 0.52
C ASP A 431 -12.43 10.68 0.18
N GLU A 432 -11.64 9.84 -0.50
CA GLU A 432 -10.28 10.19 -0.92
C GLU A 432 -10.27 11.15 -2.12
N VAL A 433 -11.20 11.02 -3.06
CA VAL A 433 -11.36 11.95 -4.20
C VAL A 433 -11.81 13.33 -3.69
N ALA A 434 -12.78 13.36 -2.77
CA ALA A 434 -13.17 14.59 -2.08
C ALA A 434 -12.00 15.19 -1.29
N GLN A 435 -11.14 14.36 -0.69
CA GLN A 435 -9.96 14.81 0.03
C GLN A 435 -8.92 15.46 -0.90
N LEU A 436 -8.69 14.91 -2.08
CA LEU A 436 -7.83 15.51 -3.10
C LEU A 436 -8.38 16.86 -3.60
N ALA A 437 -9.70 16.95 -3.81
CA ALA A 437 -10.35 18.21 -4.16
C ALA A 437 -10.17 19.28 -3.08
N ILE A 438 -10.31 18.92 -1.80
CA ILE A 438 -10.08 19.84 -0.66
C ILE A 438 -8.65 20.38 -0.65
N GLU A 439 -7.67 19.51 -0.91
CA GLU A 439 -6.25 19.90 -0.95
C GLU A 439 -5.97 20.83 -2.13
N ALA A 440 -6.46 20.47 -3.33
CA ALA A 440 -6.26 21.26 -4.54
C ALA A 440 -6.92 22.65 -4.45
N LEU A 441 -8.06 22.75 -3.75
CA LEU A 441 -8.75 24.01 -3.47
C LEU A 441 -8.09 24.85 -2.38
N SER A 442 -7.09 24.32 -1.67
CA SER A 442 -6.31 25.07 -0.69
C SER A 442 -5.10 25.81 -1.30
N ASN A 443 -5.12 26.03 -2.62
CA ASN A 443 -4.05 26.65 -3.38
C ASN A 443 -3.88 28.17 -3.11
N GLU A 444 -2.73 28.73 -3.51
CA GLU A 444 -2.42 30.15 -3.30
C GLU A 444 -3.36 31.09 -4.06
N THR A 445 -3.88 30.68 -5.22
CA THR A 445 -4.77 31.52 -6.03
C THR A 445 -6.16 31.63 -5.38
N GLN A 446 -6.65 30.58 -4.73
CA GLN A 446 -7.87 30.61 -3.90
C GLN A 446 -7.70 31.54 -2.69
N VAL A 447 -6.52 31.53 -2.05
CA VAL A 447 -6.19 32.49 -0.99
C VAL A 447 -6.21 33.94 -1.51
N LYS A 448 -5.66 34.17 -2.71
CA LYS A 448 -5.69 35.50 -3.36
C LYS A 448 -7.13 35.97 -3.62
N ALA A 449 -8.02 35.09 -4.08
CA ALA A 449 -9.43 35.41 -4.27
C ALA A 449 -10.11 35.86 -2.95
N LEU A 450 -9.92 35.11 -1.87
CA LEU A 450 -10.46 35.45 -0.55
C LEU A 450 -9.85 36.74 0.03
N LEU A 451 -8.59 37.05 -0.28
CA LEU A 451 -7.95 38.31 0.11
C LEU A 451 -8.49 39.51 -0.69
N ILE A 452 -8.90 39.33 -1.95
CA ILE A 452 -9.59 40.38 -2.71
C ILE A 452 -10.91 40.72 -2.04
N GLU A 453 -11.70 39.71 -1.64
CA GLU A 453 -12.96 39.90 -0.90
C GLU A 453 -12.73 40.62 0.43
N GLU A 454 -11.75 40.19 1.24
CA GLU A 454 -11.45 40.85 2.53
C GLU A 454 -11.04 42.30 2.36
N ARG A 455 -10.23 42.61 1.33
CA ARG A 455 -9.80 43.98 1.01
C ARG A 455 -10.96 44.85 0.57
N ALA A 456 -11.86 44.32 -0.26
CA ALA A 456 -13.04 45.04 -0.71
C ALA A 456 -13.97 45.37 0.47
N LEU A 457 -14.24 44.38 1.33
CA LEU A 457 -15.02 44.59 2.56
C LEU A 457 -14.35 45.58 3.52
N ALA A 458 -13.03 45.49 3.70
CA ALA A 458 -12.25 46.43 4.51
C ALA A 458 -12.38 47.88 4.00
N LYS A 459 -12.28 48.07 2.68
CA LYS A 459 -12.45 49.38 2.03
C LYS A 459 -13.85 49.94 2.29
N ARG A 460 -14.89 49.11 2.18
CA ARG A 460 -16.28 49.51 2.47
C ARG A 460 -16.52 49.81 3.95
N ALA A 461 -15.85 49.10 4.85
CA ALA A 461 -15.94 49.30 6.29
C ALA A 461 -15.08 50.46 6.83
N GLY A 462 -14.20 51.05 6.02
CA GLY A 462 -13.15 51.97 6.50
C GLY A 462 -12.10 51.29 7.38
N GLY A 463 -12.00 49.95 7.30
CA GLY A 463 -11.10 49.12 8.10
C GLY A 463 -9.72 48.95 7.48
N ARG A 464 -8.78 48.40 8.26
CA ARG A 464 -7.45 47.98 7.77
C ARG A 464 -7.52 46.60 7.14
N VAL A 465 -6.70 46.30 6.14
CA VAL A 465 -6.57 44.97 5.53
C VAL A 465 -5.70 44.06 6.41
N THR A 466 -6.02 42.77 6.47
CA THR A 466 -5.14 41.80 7.17
C THR A 466 -4.05 41.30 6.23
N PRO A 467 -2.75 41.45 6.57
CA PRO A 467 -1.70 40.82 5.78
C PRO A 467 -1.81 39.29 5.85
N GLU A 468 -1.68 38.61 4.72
CA GLU A 468 -1.77 37.15 4.61
C GLU A 468 -0.86 36.42 5.60
N GLN A 469 0.40 36.88 5.72
CA GLN A 469 1.39 36.29 6.62
C GLN A 469 0.95 36.32 8.10
N VAL A 470 0.18 37.34 8.50
CA VAL A 470 -0.34 37.43 9.86
C VAL A 470 -1.36 36.32 10.13
N ALA A 471 -2.26 36.06 9.17
CA ALA A 471 -3.25 34.99 9.27
C ALA A 471 -2.58 33.60 9.26
N ARG A 472 -1.58 33.38 8.39
CA ARG A 472 -0.79 32.14 8.36
C ARG A 472 -0.04 31.90 9.67
N ASN A 473 0.63 32.93 10.20
CA ASN A 473 1.36 32.83 11.46
C ASN A 473 0.43 32.58 12.66
N ALA A 474 -0.77 33.17 12.64
CA ALA A 474 -1.78 32.90 13.67
C ALA A 474 -2.25 31.45 13.62
N ALA A 475 -2.57 30.92 12.43
CA ALA A 475 -2.96 29.52 12.26
C ALA A 475 -1.86 28.55 12.71
N LYS A 476 -0.62 28.77 12.27
CA LYS A 476 0.53 27.94 12.65
C LYS A 476 0.74 27.90 14.16
N ARG A 477 0.63 29.04 14.84
CA ARG A 477 0.76 29.13 16.31
C ARG A 477 -0.38 28.42 17.02
N ILE A 478 -1.63 28.59 16.58
CA ILE A 478 -2.78 27.90 17.19
C ILE A 478 -2.64 26.38 17.03
N VAL A 479 -2.34 25.90 15.82
CA VAL A 479 -2.13 24.47 15.54
C VAL A 479 -0.92 23.93 16.31
N GLY A 480 0.19 24.67 16.34
CA GLY A 480 1.41 24.34 17.10
C GLY A 480 1.13 24.09 18.58
N GLN A 481 0.28 24.92 19.18
CA GLN A 481 -0.14 24.83 20.59
C GLN A 481 -1.31 23.86 20.84
N THR A 482 -1.85 23.23 19.81
CA THR A 482 -2.95 22.26 19.94
C THR A 482 -2.37 20.87 20.20
N LYS A 483 -2.96 20.13 21.15
CA LYS A 483 -2.60 18.73 21.40
C LYS A 483 -2.89 17.87 20.19
N TYR A 484 -2.05 16.87 19.92
CA TYR A 484 -2.29 15.96 18.80
C TYR A 484 -3.68 15.32 18.85
N ARG A 485 -4.15 14.89 20.04
CA ARG A 485 -5.49 14.31 20.20
C ARG A 485 -6.64 15.26 19.90
N ASP A 486 -6.39 16.57 19.96
CA ASP A 486 -7.39 17.63 19.73
C ASP A 486 -7.32 18.19 18.30
N LEU A 487 -6.35 17.77 17.48
CA LEU A 487 -6.26 18.17 16.08
C LEU A 487 -7.46 17.62 15.30
N ALA A 488 -8.35 18.54 14.92
CA ALA A 488 -9.56 18.21 14.21
C ALA A 488 -9.71 19.11 12.96
N PRO A 489 -9.03 18.78 11.84
CA PRO A 489 -9.09 19.57 10.60
C PRO A 489 -10.53 19.86 10.15
N HIS A 490 -11.42 18.87 10.26
CA HIS A 490 -12.84 19.02 9.91
C HIS A 490 -13.56 20.12 10.72
N ARG A 491 -13.17 20.40 11.98
CA ARG A 491 -13.76 21.49 12.78
C ARG A 491 -13.34 22.86 12.24
N TYR A 492 -12.09 23.00 11.83
CA TYR A 492 -11.59 24.23 11.19
C TYR A 492 -12.26 24.47 9.84
N ARG A 493 -12.50 23.40 9.07
CA ARG A 493 -13.29 23.46 7.83
C ARG A 493 -14.71 23.96 8.08
N GLN A 494 -15.40 23.39 9.06
CA GLN A 494 -16.75 23.82 9.41
C GLN A 494 -16.78 25.28 9.89
N ALA A 495 -15.78 25.72 10.65
CA ALA A 495 -15.64 27.10 11.08
C ALA A 495 -15.42 28.05 9.89
N ALA A 496 -14.60 27.66 8.90
CA ALA A 496 -14.40 28.42 7.67
C ALA A 496 -15.70 28.57 6.87
N LYS A 497 -16.44 27.47 6.68
CA LYS A 497 -17.73 27.47 5.97
C LYS A 497 -18.76 28.39 6.63
N ARG A 498 -18.88 28.32 7.96
CA ARG A 498 -19.78 29.21 8.72
C ARG A 498 -19.36 30.67 8.57
N ALA A 499 -18.08 30.97 8.73
CA ALA A 499 -17.54 32.31 8.58
C ALA A 499 -17.70 32.87 7.16
N SER A 500 -17.69 32.02 6.12
CA SER A 500 -18.02 32.43 4.75
C SER A 500 -19.47 32.88 4.62
N ARG A 501 -20.41 32.06 5.09
CA ARG A 501 -21.85 32.37 5.07
C ARG A 501 -22.16 33.66 5.83
N ASP A 502 -21.61 33.80 7.04
CA ASP A 502 -21.76 35.02 7.85
C ASP A 502 -21.22 36.24 7.10
N ALA A 503 -20.12 36.11 6.34
CA ALA A 503 -19.56 37.22 5.57
C ALA A 503 -20.48 37.65 4.42
N ILE A 504 -21.09 36.68 3.71
CA ILE A 504 -22.05 36.93 2.64
C ILE A 504 -23.30 37.63 3.19
N GLU A 505 -23.87 37.08 4.28
CA GLU A 505 -25.07 37.63 4.93
C GLU A 505 -24.83 39.05 5.44
N HIS A 506 -23.74 39.28 6.19
CA HIS A 506 -23.40 40.62 6.69
C HIS A 506 -23.15 41.61 5.55
N ALA A 507 -22.53 41.18 4.44
CA ALA A 507 -22.31 42.06 3.30
C ALA A 507 -23.64 42.42 2.59
N ALA A 508 -24.55 41.47 2.44
CA ALA A 508 -25.87 41.69 1.86
C ALA A 508 -26.71 42.69 2.68
N GLU A 509 -26.54 42.69 4.00
CA GLU A 509 -27.21 43.62 4.92
C GLU A 509 -26.47 44.96 5.09
N GLY A 510 -25.36 45.18 4.40
CA GLY A 510 -24.55 46.40 4.51
C GLY A 510 -23.67 46.50 5.76
N ARG A 511 -23.56 45.42 6.55
CA ARG A 511 -22.72 45.30 7.75
C ARG A 511 -21.27 44.95 7.40
N PHE A 512 -20.58 45.87 6.70
CA PHE A 512 -19.26 45.58 6.10
C PHE A 512 -18.14 45.30 7.12
N ALA A 513 -18.19 45.88 8.32
CA ALA A 513 -17.19 45.62 9.36
C ALA A 513 -17.31 44.19 9.89
N GLU A 514 -18.54 43.73 10.16
CA GLU A 514 -18.81 42.35 10.54
C GLU A 514 -18.51 41.37 9.40
N ALA A 515 -18.86 41.73 8.15
CA ALA A 515 -18.52 40.93 6.98
C ALA A 515 -17.00 40.74 6.83
N GLN A 516 -16.22 41.81 7.01
CA GLN A 516 -14.76 41.76 7.01
C GLN A 516 -14.24 40.85 8.14
N ALA A 517 -14.77 40.98 9.36
CA ALA A 517 -14.40 40.13 10.48
C ALA A 517 -14.70 38.64 10.23
N SER A 518 -15.84 38.34 9.61
CA SER A 518 -16.20 36.98 9.18
C SER A 518 -15.25 36.47 8.09
N LYS A 519 -14.90 37.27 7.08
CA LYS A 519 -13.93 36.89 6.04
C LYS A 519 -12.52 36.61 6.61
N ARG A 520 -12.08 37.37 7.61
CA ARG A 520 -10.84 37.09 8.37
C ARG A 520 -10.90 35.76 9.12
N ARG A 521 -12.03 35.48 9.79
CA ARG A 521 -12.24 34.20 10.47
C ARG A 521 -12.25 33.03 9.49
N GLN A 522 -12.81 33.22 8.29
CA GLN A 522 -12.76 32.23 7.21
C GLN A 522 -11.30 31.94 6.81
N LEU A 523 -10.51 32.97 6.50
CA LEU A 523 -9.09 32.82 6.14
C LEU A 523 -8.26 32.11 7.23
N VAL A 524 -8.37 32.55 8.48
CA VAL A 524 -7.62 31.91 9.59
C VAL A 524 -8.06 30.46 9.78
N SER A 525 -9.35 30.16 9.70
CA SER A 525 -9.87 28.79 9.83
C SER A 525 -9.42 27.88 8.68
N MET A 526 -9.38 28.40 7.46
CA MET A 526 -8.85 27.67 6.31
C MET A 526 -7.36 27.35 6.48
N PHE A 527 -6.56 28.33 6.92
CA PHE A 527 -5.15 28.08 7.24
C PHE A 527 -4.97 27.10 8.40
N MET A 528 -5.81 27.15 9.44
CA MET A 528 -5.77 26.18 10.53
C MET A 528 -6.09 24.76 10.05
N GLU A 529 -7.01 24.60 9.10
CA GLU A 529 -7.32 23.29 8.50
C GLU A 529 -6.11 22.69 7.79
N SER A 530 -5.49 23.48 6.89
CA SER A 530 -4.31 23.07 6.15
C SER A 530 -3.12 22.78 7.07
N GLU A 531 -2.84 23.66 8.04
CA GLU A 531 -1.75 23.48 8.98
C GLU A 531 -2.00 22.29 9.92
N ALA A 532 -3.25 22.03 10.35
CA ALA A 532 -3.56 20.87 11.19
C ALA A 532 -3.30 19.55 10.47
N ARG A 533 -3.60 19.45 9.17
CA ARG A 533 -3.27 18.25 8.37
C ARG A 533 -1.78 18.02 8.27
N LYS A 534 -1.03 19.07 7.92
CA LYS A 534 0.44 19.01 7.87
C LYS A 534 1.02 18.61 9.23
N ALA A 535 0.47 19.17 10.31
CA ALA A 535 0.88 18.87 11.67
C ALA A 535 0.65 17.39 12.03
N ILE A 536 -0.51 16.80 11.68
CA ILE A 536 -0.78 15.38 11.89
C ILE A 536 0.31 14.52 11.22
N ASP A 537 0.61 14.75 9.94
CA ASP A 537 1.63 13.98 9.22
C ASP A 537 3.04 14.16 9.82
N GLN A 538 3.38 15.40 10.19
CA GLN A 538 4.68 15.71 10.81
C GLN A 538 4.82 15.04 12.18
N VAL A 539 3.78 15.08 12.99
CA VAL A 539 3.70 14.45 14.30
C VAL A 539 3.76 12.93 14.18
N ASP A 540 3.01 12.31 13.26
CA ASP A 540 3.05 10.86 13.07
C ASP A 540 4.43 10.37 12.62
N ARG A 541 5.12 11.14 11.77
CA ARG A 541 6.53 10.87 11.43
C ARG A 541 7.45 11.07 12.62
N ALA A 542 7.23 12.10 13.43
CA ALA A 542 8.00 12.36 14.64
C ALA A 542 7.84 11.22 15.66
N ALA A 543 6.61 10.82 15.96
CA ALA A 543 6.30 9.72 16.87
C ALA A 543 6.90 8.40 16.38
N ARG A 544 6.83 8.10 15.08
CA ARG A 544 7.52 6.95 14.48
C ARG A 544 9.02 6.98 14.70
N TYR A 545 9.66 8.12 14.42
CA TYR A 545 11.09 8.28 14.65
C TYR A 545 11.46 8.10 16.13
N LEU A 546 10.72 8.73 17.04
CA LEU A 546 10.92 8.64 18.51
C LEU A 546 10.71 7.21 19.03
N HIS A 547 9.83 6.44 18.42
CA HIS A 547 9.69 5.02 18.69
C HIS A 547 10.88 4.22 18.13
N ASP A 548 11.27 4.46 16.87
CA ASP A 548 12.30 3.68 16.18
C ASP A 548 13.72 3.94 16.70
N VAL A 549 14.00 5.12 17.26
CA VAL A 549 15.29 5.43 17.90
C VAL A 549 15.51 4.63 19.19
N GLN A 550 14.43 4.14 19.82
CA GLN A 550 14.50 3.27 20.99
C GLN A 550 14.76 1.79 20.63
N LYS A 551 14.72 1.41 19.35
CA LYS A 551 15.01 0.04 18.93
C LYS A 551 16.48 -0.33 19.16
N PRO A 552 16.81 -1.62 19.41
CA PRO A 552 18.16 -2.06 19.74
C PRO A 552 19.24 -1.57 18.77
N LYS A 553 19.02 -1.66 17.46
CA LYS A 553 19.98 -1.22 16.43
C LYS A 553 20.31 0.27 16.52
N SER A 554 19.30 1.12 16.74
CA SER A 554 19.47 2.57 16.89
C SER A 554 20.23 2.89 18.17
N ARG A 555 19.85 2.26 19.29
CA ARG A 555 20.52 2.41 20.59
C ARG A 555 21.99 2.00 20.53
N GLN A 556 22.32 0.86 19.91
CA GLN A 556 23.70 0.40 19.70
C GLN A 556 24.53 1.42 18.92
N ARG A 557 23.97 1.97 17.83
CA ARG A 557 24.65 2.99 17.03
C ARG A 557 24.99 4.23 17.87
N ILE A 558 24.05 4.69 18.70
CA ILE A 558 24.25 5.86 19.57
C ILE A 558 25.25 5.52 20.70
N GLY A 559 25.10 4.36 21.33
CA GLY A 559 25.94 3.90 22.43
C GLY A 559 27.42 3.70 22.05
N LYS A 560 27.72 3.38 20.79
CA LYS A 560 29.12 3.34 20.28
C LYS A 560 29.86 4.68 20.38
N ALA A 561 29.14 5.80 20.50
CA ALA A 561 29.71 7.11 20.76
C ALA A 561 30.05 7.33 22.25
N GLY A 562 29.79 6.36 23.12
CA GLY A 562 29.88 6.46 24.57
C GLY A 562 28.50 6.57 25.22
N GLY A 563 28.35 5.96 26.40
CA GLY A 563 27.09 5.79 27.11
C GLY A 563 26.34 7.10 27.40
N ASP A 564 27.04 8.23 27.56
CA ASP A 564 26.43 9.51 27.92
C ASP A 564 25.34 9.96 26.93
N HIS A 565 25.56 9.85 25.61
CA HIS A 565 24.57 10.28 24.63
C HIS A 565 23.29 9.43 24.70
N LEU A 566 23.47 8.12 24.87
CA LEU A 566 22.37 7.19 25.01
C LEU A 566 21.61 7.42 26.32
N ASN A 567 22.32 7.72 27.41
CA ASN A 567 21.74 8.02 28.71
C ASN A 567 20.95 9.33 28.69
N GLN A 568 21.49 10.40 28.10
CA GLN A 568 20.77 11.68 27.95
C GLN A 568 19.52 11.53 27.09
N MET A 569 19.61 10.76 26.00
CA MET A 569 18.44 10.43 25.17
C MET A 569 17.41 9.62 25.97
N GLY A 570 17.84 8.59 26.71
CA GLY A 570 16.96 7.78 27.56
C GLY A 570 16.22 8.62 28.59
N GLN A 571 16.93 9.45 29.36
CA GLN A 571 16.35 10.34 30.36
C GLN A 571 15.32 11.32 29.78
N LEU A 572 15.53 11.78 28.55
CA LEU A 572 14.58 12.63 27.85
C LEU A 572 13.31 11.87 27.45
N LEU A 573 13.46 10.63 26.96
CA LEU A 573 12.36 9.81 26.45
C LEU A 573 11.57 9.10 27.55
N ASP A 574 12.18 8.81 28.71
CA ASP A 574 11.58 8.03 29.80
C ASP A 574 10.30 8.66 30.38
N ARG A 575 10.16 9.98 30.23
CA ARG A 575 8.97 10.75 30.65
C ARG A 575 7.76 10.54 29.75
N TYR A 576 7.92 9.94 28.58
CA TYR A 576 6.88 9.84 27.56
C TYR A 576 6.53 8.39 27.24
N ASP A 577 5.23 8.14 27.04
CA ASP A 577 4.76 6.89 26.46
C ASP A 577 4.68 7.06 24.95
N LEU A 578 5.63 6.43 24.26
CA LEU A 578 5.83 6.49 22.81
C LEU A 578 5.23 5.28 22.07
N ARG A 579 4.38 4.48 22.74
CA ARG A 579 3.65 3.38 22.09
C ARG A 579 2.75 3.95 20.99
N ARG A 580 2.98 3.52 19.75
CA ARG A 580 2.17 3.96 18.59
C ARG A 580 0.73 3.45 18.64
N GLY A 581 0.54 2.24 19.15
CA GLY A 581 -0.76 1.54 19.18
C GLY A 581 -1.67 1.93 20.35
N ILE A 582 -1.24 2.82 21.25
CA ILE A 582 -2.04 3.19 22.42
C ILE A 582 -3.33 3.88 21.97
N SER A 583 -4.49 3.35 22.39
CA SER A 583 -5.78 3.93 22.05
C SER A 583 -6.10 5.14 22.93
N LEU A 584 -6.88 6.10 22.44
CA LEU A 584 -7.33 7.24 23.27
C LEU A 584 -8.12 6.75 24.49
N ARG A 585 -8.90 5.66 24.34
CA ARG A 585 -9.63 5.04 25.45
C ARG A 585 -8.70 4.44 26.50
N GLU A 586 -7.56 3.86 26.09
CA GLU A 586 -6.55 3.37 27.02
C GLU A 586 -5.91 4.55 27.76
N ILE A 587 -5.53 5.63 27.05
CA ILE A 587 -5.03 6.88 27.65
C ILE A 587 -6.01 7.42 28.69
N ASP A 588 -7.30 7.47 28.34
CA ASP A 588 -8.36 7.99 29.22
C ASP A 588 -8.69 7.03 30.38
N ARG A 589 -8.45 5.72 30.22
CA ARG A 589 -8.60 4.71 31.30
C ARG A 589 -7.43 4.75 32.27
N THR A 590 -6.23 5.01 31.78
CA THR A 590 -5.10 5.45 32.60
C THR A 590 -5.27 6.91 33.00
N LYS A 591 -6.47 7.29 33.47
CA LYS A 591 -6.68 8.53 34.22
C LYS A 591 -5.66 8.52 35.33
N GLY A 592 -4.69 9.43 35.22
CA GLY A 592 -3.58 9.49 36.15
C GLY A 592 -4.05 9.59 37.60
N LEU A 593 -3.28 9.04 38.53
CA LEU A 593 -3.33 9.31 39.95
C LEU A 593 -3.51 10.82 40.21
N ALA A 594 -2.84 11.68 39.43
CA ALA A 594 -3.02 13.14 39.49
C ALA A 594 -4.45 13.60 39.16
N ALA A 595 -5.06 13.05 38.11
CA ALA A 595 -6.43 13.37 37.70
C ALA A 595 -7.46 12.81 38.69
N TRP A 596 -7.20 11.62 39.23
CA TRP A 596 -8.04 11.02 40.29
C TRP A 596 -7.95 11.82 41.60
N ILE A 597 -6.75 12.24 42.03
CA ILE A 597 -6.55 13.10 43.21
C ILE A 597 -7.35 14.38 43.05
N LYS A 598 -7.24 15.06 41.90
CA LYS A 598 -8.01 16.27 41.62
C LYS A 598 -9.52 16.04 41.65
N GLU A 599 -9.99 14.91 41.11
CA GLU A 599 -11.41 14.54 41.13
C GLU A 599 -11.91 14.26 42.56
N GLN A 600 -11.07 13.70 43.43
CA GLN A 600 -11.38 13.53 44.86
C GLN A 600 -11.38 14.85 45.62
N GLU A 601 -10.40 15.73 45.35
CA GLU A 601 -10.33 17.08 45.93
C GLU A 601 -11.53 17.94 45.52
N ASP A 602 -11.91 17.92 44.23
CA ASP A 602 -13.09 18.60 43.71
C ASP A 602 -14.40 18.02 44.30
N ALA A 603 -14.41 16.74 44.67
CA ALA A 603 -15.50 16.09 45.41
C ALA A 603 -15.48 16.36 46.94
N GLY A 604 -14.53 17.18 47.41
CA GLY A 604 -14.40 17.59 48.82
C GLY A 604 -13.65 16.61 49.71
N ALA A 605 -12.97 15.59 49.14
CA ALA A 605 -12.12 14.67 49.88
C ALA A 605 -10.67 15.19 49.95
N GLU A 606 -10.06 15.15 51.14
CA GLU A 606 -8.66 15.54 51.32
C GLU A 606 -7.73 14.36 51.01
N VAL A 607 -7.03 14.42 49.88
CA VAL A 607 -6.11 13.36 49.45
C VAL A 607 -4.66 13.83 49.63
N ARG A 608 -3.99 13.35 50.68
CA ARG A 608 -2.59 13.70 50.97
C ARG A 608 -1.62 12.70 50.33
N VAL A 609 -1.29 12.92 49.06
CA VAL A 609 -0.24 12.17 48.36
C VAL A 609 0.96 13.11 48.15
N PRO A 610 2.18 12.75 48.64
CA PRO A 610 3.39 13.52 48.35
C PRO A 610 3.62 13.74 46.86
N GLN A 611 3.93 14.99 46.45
CA GLN A 611 4.03 15.37 45.03
C GLN A 611 5.00 14.50 44.22
N TYR A 612 6.12 14.07 44.81
CA TYR A 612 7.10 13.22 44.12
C TYR A 612 6.56 11.82 43.75
N LEU A 613 5.51 11.33 44.43
CA LEU A 613 4.83 10.08 44.09
C LEU A 613 3.85 10.26 42.94
N ILE A 614 3.30 11.46 42.76
CA ILE A 614 2.47 11.83 41.62
C ILE A 614 3.34 11.98 40.37
N ASP A 615 4.51 12.64 40.52
CA ASP A 615 5.42 12.96 39.42
C ASP A 615 6.24 11.76 38.89
N ARG A 616 6.41 10.68 39.69
CA ARG A 616 7.23 9.50 39.31
C ARG A 616 6.47 8.38 38.61
N THR A 617 5.14 8.36 38.67
CA THR A 617 4.35 7.19 38.24
C THR A 617 3.81 7.27 36.81
N GLU A 618 3.81 8.43 36.16
CA GLU A 618 3.07 8.60 34.90
C GLU A 618 3.91 9.12 33.74
N LYS A 619 4.01 8.27 32.71
CA LYS A 619 4.52 8.67 31.41
C LYS A 619 3.43 9.45 30.67
N ILE A 620 3.79 10.60 30.10
CA ILE A 620 2.87 11.40 29.28
C ILE A 620 2.74 10.72 27.92
N ALA A 621 1.53 10.30 27.54
CA ALA A 621 1.28 9.75 26.22
C ALA A 621 1.60 10.78 25.13
N TRP A 622 2.31 10.38 24.07
CA TRP A 622 2.70 11.32 23.01
C TRP A 622 1.52 12.03 22.34
N LYS A 623 0.32 11.45 22.38
CA LYS A 623 -0.93 12.03 21.87
C LYS A 623 -1.45 13.19 22.73
N GLU A 624 -0.97 13.33 23.97
CA GLU A 624 -1.27 14.45 24.88
C GLU A 624 -0.37 15.66 24.66
N LEU A 625 0.72 15.51 23.91
CA LEU A 625 1.63 16.61 23.61
C LEU A 625 1.05 17.51 22.54
N THR A 626 1.32 18.80 22.66
CA THR A 626 1.12 19.75 21.58
C THR A 626 2.03 19.43 20.40
N VAL A 627 1.63 19.89 19.22
CA VAL A 627 2.44 19.73 18.00
C VAL A 627 3.86 20.27 18.21
N ASP A 628 3.99 21.47 18.78
CA ASP A 628 5.28 22.11 19.03
C ASP A 628 6.13 21.33 20.04
N GLU A 629 5.53 20.83 21.12
CA GLU A 629 6.24 20.01 22.13
C GLU A 629 6.78 18.71 21.53
N LEU A 630 5.98 18.01 20.72
CA LEU A 630 6.41 16.74 20.11
C LEU A 630 7.50 16.96 19.05
N LEU A 631 7.36 18.00 18.21
CA LEU A 631 8.38 18.35 17.23
C LEU A 631 9.67 18.81 17.91
N GLY A 632 9.57 19.57 19.00
CA GLY A 632 10.70 19.94 19.86
C GLY A 632 11.40 18.73 20.48
N LEU A 633 10.63 17.76 20.98
CA LEU A 633 11.17 16.50 21.51
C LEU A 633 11.93 15.72 20.43
N ARG A 634 11.34 15.58 19.23
CA ARG A 634 12.00 14.97 18.06
C ARG A 634 13.32 15.66 17.74
N ASP A 635 13.34 16.99 17.71
CA ASP A 635 14.52 17.76 17.33
C ASP A 635 15.62 17.69 18.38
N ALA A 636 15.27 17.68 19.67
CA ALA A 636 16.21 17.42 20.76
C ALA A 636 16.87 16.04 20.62
N VAL A 637 16.08 14.99 20.35
CA VAL A 637 16.60 13.63 20.14
C VAL A 637 17.47 13.54 18.89
N LYS A 638 17.05 14.16 17.78
CA LYS A 638 17.86 14.23 16.55
C LYS A 638 19.20 14.93 16.78
N ASN A 639 19.23 15.97 17.60
CA ASN A 639 20.46 16.67 17.95
C ASN A 639 21.42 15.76 18.73
N ILE A 640 20.91 15.05 19.75
CA ILE A 640 21.72 14.07 20.52
C ILE A 640 22.26 12.96 19.60
N GLU A 641 21.42 12.42 18.71
CA GLU A 641 21.83 11.42 17.72
C GLU A 641 22.88 11.98 16.75
N HIS A 642 22.75 13.23 16.32
CA HIS A 642 23.73 13.89 15.46
C HIS A 642 25.10 14.02 16.15
N LEU A 643 25.13 14.45 17.41
CA LEU A 643 26.37 14.51 18.21
C LEU A 643 27.02 13.14 18.36
N ALA A 644 26.21 12.09 18.63
CA ALA A 644 26.70 10.73 18.70
C ALA A 644 27.27 10.24 17.35
N ARG A 645 26.61 10.54 16.23
CA ARG A 645 27.11 10.21 14.88
C ARG A 645 28.42 10.90 14.56
N MET A 646 28.52 12.20 14.84
CA MET A 646 29.75 12.97 14.65
C MET A 646 30.90 12.38 15.48
N LYS A 647 30.65 12.02 16.74
CA LYS A 647 31.66 11.37 17.59
C LYS A 647 32.06 9.99 17.05
N ASN A 648 31.11 9.19 16.58
CA ASN A 648 31.40 7.91 15.92
C ASN A 648 32.25 8.07 14.67
N GLU A 649 31.99 9.10 13.86
CA GLU A 649 32.79 9.41 12.67
C GLU A 649 34.22 9.79 13.05
N PHE A 650 34.41 10.62 14.08
CA PHE A 650 35.74 10.92 14.61
C PHE A 650 36.48 9.66 15.09
N LEU A 651 35.79 8.77 15.81
CA LEU A 651 36.36 7.50 16.26
C LEU A 651 36.70 6.58 15.08
N ALA A 652 35.84 6.51 14.07
CA ALA A 652 36.08 5.72 12.85
C ALA A 652 37.27 6.26 12.05
N ASN A 653 37.38 7.58 11.90
CA ASN A 653 38.50 8.24 11.24
C ASN A 653 39.81 8.05 12.01
N LYS A 654 39.77 8.10 13.35
CA LYS A 654 40.93 7.76 14.20
C LYS A 654 41.38 6.31 13.95
N ARG A 655 40.46 5.35 14.04
CA ARG A 655 40.73 3.93 13.76
C ARG A 655 41.23 3.69 12.34
N ARG A 656 40.71 4.43 11.35
CA ARG A 656 41.15 4.36 9.97
C ARG A 656 42.60 4.82 9.83
N ARG A 657 42.98 5.95 10.44
CA ARG A 657 44.38 6.43 10.42
C ARG A 657 45.31 5.44 11.10
N GLU A 658 44.93 4.93 12.26
CA GLU A 658 45.68 3.91 13.00
C GLU A 658 45.86 2.64 12.14
N ARG A 659 44.76 2.15 11.54
CA ARG A 659 44.80 0.99 10.63
C ARG A 659 45.62 1.26 9.37
N ASP A 660 45.50 2.44 8.76
CA ASP A 660 46.23 2.77 7.53
C ASP A 660 47.74 2.90 7.82
N ALA A 661 48.13 3.40 8.99
CA ALA A 661 49.51 3.36 9.48
C ALA A 661 50.00 1.92 9.68
N VAL A 662 49.26 1.10 10.44
CA VAL A 662 49.59 -0.34 10.62
C VAL A 662 49.67 -1.06 9.28
N ARG A 663 48.74 -0.80 8.36
CA ARG A 663 48.75 -1.39 7.01
C ARG A 663 49.99 -1.00 6.22
N ALA A 664 50.44 0.25 6.32
CA ALA A 664 51.66 0.69 5.66
C ALA A 664 52.85 -0.11 6.16
N ASP A 665 52.99 -0.26 7.49
CA ASP A 665 54.04 -1.05 8.13
C ASP A 665 53.98 -2.53 7.70
N LEU A 666 52.78 -3.13 7.67
CA LEU A 666 52.56 -4.52 7.24
C LEU A 666 52.94 -4.74 5.76
N VAL A 667 52.56 -3.82 4.87
CA VAL A 667 52.88 -3.89 3.44
C VAL A 667 54.36 -3.65 3.19
N GLU A 668 54.97 -2.72 3.93
CA GLU A 668 56.41 -2.49 3.87
C GLU A 668 57.19 -3.70 4.34
N SER A 669 56.76 -4.35 5.43
CA SER A 669 57.32 -5.62 5.89
C SER A 669 57.28 -6.69 4.79
N ILE A 670 56.13 -6.87 4.14
CA ILE A 670 56.02 -7.79 2.99
C ILE A 670 56.97 -7.39 1.88
N ARG A 671 56.97 -6.13 1.44
CA ARG A 671 57.81 -5.69 0.30
C ARG A 671 59.30 -5.87 0.57
N LYS A 672 59.74 -5.58 1.79
CA LYS A 672 61.13 -5.75 2.23
C LYS A 672 61.53 -7.23 2.26
N ASN A 673 60.60 -8.10 2.65
CA ASN A 673 60.84 -9.52 2.84
C ASN A 673 60.41 -10.41 1.65
N ALA A 674 59.78 -9.81 0.63
CA ALA A 674 59.34 -10.44 -0.62
C ALA A 674 60.53 -10.78 -1.53
N THR A 675 61.41 -11.65 -1.05
CA THR A 675 62.31 -12.44 -1.87
C THR A 675 61.61 -13.75 -2.22
N GLN A 676 61.80 -14.29 -3.42
CA GLN A 676 61.26 -15.60 -3.83
C GLN A 676 61.88 -16.72 -2.96
N ARG A 677 61.40 -16.87 -1.72
CA ARG A 677 61.76 -17.94 -0.81
C ARG A 677 60.60 -18.92 -0.75
N GLU A 678 60.89 -20.19 -1.02
CA GLU A 678 59.91 -21.25 -0.79
C GLU A 678 59.53 -21.28 0.69
N LEU A 679 58.23 -21.44 0.97
CA LEU A 679 57.73 -21.66 2.33
C LEU A 679 58.51 -22.82 2.98
N PRO A 680 58.97 -22.70 4.23
CA PRO A 680 59.68 -23.79 4.90
C PRO A 680 58.80 -25.05 4.93
N LYS A 681 59.24 -26.13 4.27
CA LYS A 681 58.50 -27.40 4.19
C LYS A 681 58.75 -28.34 5.37
N GLU A 682 59.64 -28.00 6.29
CA GLU A 682 60.09 -28.95 7.32
C GLU A 682 59.95 -28.37 8.74
N LEU A 683 58.93 -28.87 9.45
CA LEU A 683 58.95 -28.97 10.90
C LEU A 683 59.82 -30.19 11.25
N ASN A 684 60.87 -30.01 12.06
CA ASN A 684 61.63 -31.12 12.65
C ASN A 684 60.71 -31.95 13.58
N LEU A 685 59.99 -32.91 13.01
CA LEU A 685 59.10 -33.83 13.72
C LEU A 685 59.74 -35.22 13.77
N SER A 686 59.48 -35.93 14.87
CA SER A 686 60.06 -37.25 15.12
C SER A 686 59.51 -38.32 14.17
N LYS A 687 60.22 -39.44 14.02
CA LYS A 687 59.85 -40.55 13.12
C LYS A 687 58.48 -41.19 13.43
N GLU A 688 57.95 -41.01 14.64
CA GLU A 688 56.62 -41.50 15.02
C GLU A 688 55.49 -40.58 14.52
N GLU A 689 55.71 -39.26 14.52
CA GLU A 689 54.74 -38.27 14.05
C GLU A 689 54.59 -38.28 12.52
N ALA A 690 55.64 -38.67 11.80
CA ALA A 690 55.62 -38.84 10.34
C ALA A 690 54.69 -39.96 9.86
N ARG A 691 54.48 -41.02 10.67
CA ARG A 691 53.57 -42.13 10.32
C ARG A 691 52.09 -41.76 10.48
N ALA A 692 51.77 -40.90 11.45
CA ALA A 692 50.41 -40.40 11.65
C ALA A 692 49.92 -39.52 10.47
N ARG A 693 50.84 -38.85 9.76
CA ARG A 693 50.55 -38.00 8.60
C ARG A 693 50.15 -38.77 7.32
N SER A 694 50.49 -40.06 7.20
CA SER A 694 50.08 -40.89 6.05
C SER A 694 48.55 -41.08 5.95
N LEU A 695 47.80 -40.80 7.02
CA LEU A 695 46.35 -40.95 7.11
C LEU A 695 45.57 -39.64 6.91
N LEU A 696 46.24 -38.48 6.81
CA LEU A 696 45.59 -37.16 6.77
C LEU A 696 46.18 -36.30 5.64
N SER A 697 45.68 -36.49 4.42
CA SER A 697 45.97 -35.65 3.27
C SER A 697 45.22 -34.30 3.32
N LEU A 698 45.65 -33.36 4.18
CA LEU A 698 45.10 -31.99 4.31
C LEU A 698 46.21 -30.93 4.45
N ASP A 699 47.27 -31.00 3.64
CA ASP A 699 48.50 -30.22 3.88
C ASP A 699 48.45 -28.75 3.42
N THR A 700 47.33 -28.25 2.86
CA THR A 700 47.15 -26.82 2.54
C THR A 700 46.29 -26.06 3.56
N GLN A 701 45.72 -26.73 4.58
CA GLN A 701 44.87 -26.09 5.61
C GLN A 701 45.57 -25.91 6.98
N LEU A 702 46.83 -26.32 7.14
CA LEU A 702 47.51 -26.42 8.45
C LEU A 702 48.70 -25.45 8.67
N VAL A 703 48.88 -24.43 7.84
CA VAL A 703 49.84 -23.36 8.18
C VAL A 703 49.21 -22.51 9.27
N LYS A 704 49.71 -22.62 10.51
CA LYS A 704 49.24 -21.77 11.60
C LYS A 704 49.52 -20.30 11.26
N ILE A 705 48.60 -19.41 11.65
CA ILE A 705 48.65 -17.98 11.30
C ILE A 705 49.94 -17.30 11.80
N GLU A 706 50.53 -17.82 12.87
CA GLU A 706 51.80 -17.38 13.44
C GLU A 706 52.96 -17.61 12.47
N PHE A 707 53.01 -18.78 11.83
CA PHE A 707 54.04 -19.09 10.84
C PHE A 707 53.88 -18.27 9.57
N LEU A 708 52.63 -18.01 9.18
CA LEU A 708 52.36 -17.11 8.07
C LEU A 708 52.79 -15.67 8.39
N ALA A 709 52.52 -15.18 9.61
CA ALA A 709 52.94 -13.85 10.05
C ALA A 709 54.47 -13.72 10.15
N ASP A 710 55.15 -14.68 10.78
CA ASP A 710 56.61 -14.73 10.85
C ASP A 710 57.20 -14.74 9.43
N PHE A 711 56.65 -15.54 8.50
CA PHE A 711 57.10 -15.59 7.11
C PHE A 711 56.94 -14.24 6.38
N LEU A 712 55.79 -13.57 6.54
CA LEU A 712 55.54 -12.24 5.95
C LEU A 712 56.47 -11.16 6.52
N ASP A 713 56.97 -11.36 7.74
CA ASP A 713 57.97 -10.52 8.41
C ASP A 713 59.43 -10.98 8.19
N GLY A 714 59.69 -11.94 7.30
CA GLY A 714 61.05 -12.40 7.00
C GLY A 714 61.65 -13.30 8.10
N ASN A 715 60.80 -14.01 8.83
CA ASN A 715 61.07 -14.79 10.05
C ASN A 715 61.54 -13.95 11.24
N ASP A 716 61.18 -12.67 11.30
CA ASP A 716 61.39 -11.85 12.49
C ASP A 716 60.33 -12.18 13.57
N PRO A 717 60.73 -12.75 14.73
CA PRO A 717 59.78 -13.11 15.79
C PRO A 717 59.10 -11.89 16.44
N ASN A 718 59.56 -10.66 16.19
CA ASN A 718 58.95 -9.40 16.63
C ASN A 718 58.39 -8.58 15.46
N GLY A 719 58.16 -9.21 14.32
CA GLY A 719 57.74 -8.54 13.10
C GLY A 719 56.36 -7.87 13.18
N HIS A 720 56.09 -7.01 12.20
CA HIS A 720 54.88 -6.18 12.17
C HIS A 720 53.59 -7.01 12.03
N TRP A 721 53.58 -8.09 11.26
CA TRP A 721 52.44 -9.01 11.13
C TRP A 721 52.16 -9.73 12.44
N LYS A 722 53.20 -10.20 13.12
CA LYS A 722 53.04 -10.85 14.41
C LYS A 722 52.51 -9.89 15.48
N ALA A 723 53.13 -8.72 15.62
CA ALA A 723 52.77 -7.73 16.62
C ALA A 723 51.37 -7.14 16.43
N ASN A 724 50.90 -6.94 15.19
CA ASN A 724 49.65 -6.24 14.91
C ASN A 724 48.47 -7.15 14.54
N VAL A 725 48.71 -8.40 14.15
CA VAL A 725 47.65 -9.34 13.74
C VAL A 725 47.58 -10.54 14.68
N VAL A 726 48.70 -11.18 14.97
CA VAL A 726 48.73 -12.42 15.76
C VAL A 726 48.63 -12.15 17.26
N GLU A 727 49.48 -11.28 17.79
CA GLU A 727 49.53 -11.00 19.24
C GLU A 727 48.22 -10.46 19.81
N PRO A 728 47.48 -9.53 19.16
CA PRO A 728 46.19 -9.07 19.67
C PRO A 728 45.14 -10.19 19.75
N ILE A 729 45.12 -11.10 18.77
CA ILE A 729 44.23 -12.28 18.79
C ILE A 729 44.63 -13.22 19.93
N ARG A 730 45.94 -13.45 20.10
CA ARG A 730 46.49 -14.31 21.14
C ARG A 730 46.23 -13.74 22.53
N ASP A 731 46.39 -12.45 22.73
CA ASP A 731 46.16 -11.78 24.02
C ASP A 731 44.69 -11.87 24.44
N VAL A 732 43.76 -11.68 23.51
CA VAL A 732 42.32 -11.85 23.78
C VAL A 732 41.97 -13.32 24.04
N ALA A 733 42.52 -14.25 23.25
CA ALA A 733 42.33 -15.69 23.48
C ALA A 733 42.90 -16.13 24.83
N ARG A 734 44.09 -15.63 25.21
CA ARG A 734 44.72 -15.87 26.50
C ARG A 734 43.87 -15.30 27.64
N THR A 735 43.41 -14.06 27.53
CA THR A 735 42.52 -13.44 28.53
C THR A 735 41.26 -14.28 28.75
N ARG A 736 40.66 -14.81 27.67
CA ARG A 736 39.49 -15.69 27.77
C ARG A 736 39.83 -16.99 28.50
N ILE A 737 40.97 -17.61 28.18
CA ILE A 737 41.44 -18.84 28.85
C ILE A 737 41.71 -18.55 30.32
N GLU A 738 42.49 -17.51 30.65
CA GLU A 738 42.80 -17.10 32.02
C GLU A 738 41.52 -16.85 32.83
N LYS A 739 40.53 -16.14 32.27
CA LYS A 739 39.23 -15.92 32.96
C LYS A 739 38.45 -17.20 33.16
N SER A 740 38.49 -18.12 32.19
CA SER A 740 37.86 -19.45 32.31
C SER A 740 38.55 -20.31 33.36
N GLU A 741 39.88 -20.30 33.41
CA GLU A 741 40.69 -21.03 34.39
C GLU A 741 40.46 -20.47 35.79
N GLN A 742 40.53 -19.15 35.98
CA GLN A 742 40.22 -18.47 37.25
C GLN A 742 38.83 -18.87 37.78
N PHE A 743 37.82 -18.85 36.91
CA PHE A 743 36.46 -19.27 37.28
C PHE A 743 36.39 -20.76 37.64
N THR A 744 37.02 -21.62 36.84
CA THR A 744 37.00 -23.08 37.03
C THR A 744 37.74 -23.48 38.30
N GLU A 745 38.89 -22.86 38.58
CA GLU A 745 39.69 -23.09 39.79
C GLU A 745 38.95 -22.61 41.04
N ALA A 746 38.35 -21.41 40.99
CA ALA A 746 37.53 -20.90 42.08
C ALA A 746 36.33 -21.83 42.35
N LEU A 747 35.60 -22.23 41.32
CA LEU A 747 34.47 -23.16 41.44
C LEU A 747 34.91 -24.55 41.95
N ALA A 748 36.06 -25.05 41.48
CA ALA A 748 36.64 -26.28 41.99
C ALA A 748 37.01 -26.15 43.47
N GLY A 749 37.54 -25.01 43.90
CA GLY A 749 37.78 -24.68 45.31
C GLY A 749 36.51 -24.75 46.15
N LEU A 750 35.41 -24.15 45.67
CA LEU A 750 34.09 -24.24 46.32
C LEU A 750 33.61 -25.68 46.42
N TYR A 751 33.72 -26.44 45.34
CA TYR A 751 33.35 -27.85 45.31
C TYR A 751 34.18 -28.68 46.31
N GLN A 752 35.50 -28.48 46.36
CA GLN A 752 36.40 -29.18 47.29
C GLN A 752 36.08 -28.85 48.75
N ARG A 753 35.72 -27.60 49.04
CA ARG A 753 35.43 -27.11 50.38
C ARG A 753 34.05 -27.56 50.89
N PHE A 754 33.01 -27.44 50.08
CA PHE A 754 31.63 -27.63 50.53
C PHE A 754 31.03 -28.98 50.14
N LEU A 755 31.32 -29.49 48.94
CA LEU A 755 30.61 -30.65 48.38
C LEU A 755 31.39 -31.96 48.50
N LYS A 756 32.72 -31.92 48.29
CA LYS A 756 33.58 -33.11 48.34
C LYS A 756 33.52 -33.90 49.66
N PRO A 757 33.45 -33.28 50.86
CA PRO A 757 33.38 -34.03 52.11
C PRO A 757 32.21 -35.04 52.18
N ASN A 758 31.09 -34.73 51.51
CA ASN A 758 29.87 -35.55 51.55
C ASN A 758 29.43 -36.01 50.15
N LEU A 759 30.36 -36.16 49.19
CA LEU A 759 30.04 -36.33 47.77
C LEU A 759 29.06 -37.49 47.46
N ARG A 760 29.13 -38.57 48.24
CA ARG A 760 28.21 -39.72 48.10
C ARG A 760 26.76 -39.38 48.41
N GLU A 761 26.52 -38.42 49.31
CA GLU A 761 25.18 -37.96 49.66
C GLU A 761 24.63 -37.03 48.59
N TYR A 762 25.49 -36.24 47.94
CA TYR A 762 25.05 -35.26 46.94
C TYR A 762 24.52 -35.89 45.64
N GLY A 763 25.07 -37.03 45.24
CA GLY A 763 24.64 -37.80 44.06
C GLY A 763 23.51 -38.80 44.32
N LYS A 764 23.07 -38.97 45.57
CA LYS A 764 22.01 -39.92 45.91
C LYS A 764 20.65 -39.37 45.46
N ARG A 765 19.94 -40.16 44.65
CA ARG A 765 18.57 -39.86 44.24
C ARG A 765 17.59 -40.12 45.37
N VAL A 766 16.78 -39.12 45.69
CA VAL A 766 15.73 -39.16 46.71
C VAL A 766 14.44 -38.58 46.15
N TYR A 767 13.31 -39.10 46.61
CA TYR A 767 12.01 -38.58 46.20
C TYR A 767 11.73 -37.24 46.91
N LEU A 768 11.38 -36.22 46.14
CA LEU A 768 11.14 -34.85 46.59
C LEU A 768 9.61 -34.63 46.66
N ASN A 769 9.02 -34.91 47.82
CA ASN A 769 7.58 -34.87 48.04
C ASN A 769 6.92 -33.54 47.60
N GLU A 770 7.62 -32.42 47.77
CA GLU A 770 7.13 -31.07 47.48
C GLU A 770 6.95 -30.82 45.98
N LEU A 771 7.78 -31.47 45.15
CA LEU A 771 7.82 -31.31 43.70
C LEU A 771 7.25 -32.54 42.95
N GLY A 772 7.01 -33.65 43.64
CA GLY A 772 6.50 -34.89 43.06
C GLY A 772 7.50 -35.67 42.20
N VAL A 773 8.78 -35.30 42.23
CA VAL A 773 9.85 -35.87 41.36
C VAL A 773 10.97 -36.52 42.17
N THR A 774 11.75 -37.39 41.54
CA THR A 774 12.99 -37.90 42.14
C THR A 774 14.15 -37.03 41.68
N GLY A 775 14.94 -36.53 42.63
CA GLY A 775 16.10 -35.71 42.33
C GLY A 775 17.28 -35.95 43.24
N THR A 776 18.40 -35.31 42.92
CA THR A 776 19.64 -35.32 43.69
C THR A 776 19.80 -34.03 44.46
N LYS A 777 20.67 -34.04 45.47
CA LYS A 777 20.99 -32.83 46.22
C LYS A 777 21.66 -31.75 45.35
N LEU A 778 22.40 -32.15 44.30
CA LEU A 778 22.95 -31.20 43.32
C LEU A 778 21.85 -30.46 42.56
N GLU A 779 20.79 -31.16 42.15
CA GLU A 779 19.63 -30.53 41.50
C GLU A 779 18.90 -29.58 42.47
N ILE A 780 18.85 -29.91 43.76
CA ILE A 780 18.31 -29.00 44.80
C ILE A 780 19.17 -27.74 44.94
N LEU A 781 20.51 -27.87 44.94
CA LEU A 781 21.42 -26.72 44.95
C LEU A 781 21.26 -25.84 43.70
N MET A 782 21.03 -26.45 42.54
CA MET A 782 20.74 -25.73 41.29
C MET A 782 19.41 -24.96 41.35
N LEU A 783 18.38 -25.53 41.98
CA LEU A 783 17.14 -24.82 42.25
C LEU A 783 17.40 -23.62 43.19
N ALA A 784 18.17 -23.84 44.27
CA ALA A 784 18.51 -22.77 45.22
C ALA A 784 19.26 -21.60 44.57
N LEU A 785 20.23 -21.87 43.68
CA LEU A 785 20.94 -20.86 42.90
C LEU A 785 20.02 -19.99 42.04
N ASN A 786 18.88 -20.53 41.61
CA ASN A 786 17.91 -19.83 40.78
C ASN A 786 16.81 -19.10 41.58
N MET A 787 16.75 -19.29 42.91
CA MET A 787 15.82 -18.55 43.76
C MET A 787 16.28 -17.11 44.06
N GLY A 788 17.51 -16.75 43.69
CA GLY A 788 18.15 -15.47 43.99
C GLY A 788 17.68 -14.28 43.15
N ALA A 789 16.91 -14.50 42.08
CA ALA A 789 16.38 -13.45 41.22
C ALA A 789 14.93 -13.75 40.82
N ALA A 790 14.06 -12.72 40.83
CA ALA A 790 12.64 -12.88 40.54
C ALA A 790 12.37 -13.46 39.14
N GLU A 791 13.13 -13.03 38.12
CA GLU A 791 12.99 -13.57 36.77
C GLU A 791 13.31 -15.07 36.67
N ASN A 792 14.30 -15.55 37.44
CA ASN A 792 14.66 -16.97 37.41
C ASN A 792 13.58 -17.84 38.06
N VAL A 793 12.96 -17.34 39.14
CA VAL A 793 11.81 -17.98 39.77
C VAL A 793 10.64 -18.06 38.79
N GLN A 794 10.37 -16.99 38.05
CA GLN A 794 9.37 -17.00 37.00
C GLN A 794 9.69 -18.03 35.90
N ARG A 795 10.95 -18.11 35.45
CA ARG A 795 11.39 -19.11 34.46
C ARG A 795 11.24 -20.55 34.96
N ILE A 796 11.50 -20.82 36.24
CA ILE A 796 11.25 -22.13 36.86
C ILE A 796 9.74 -22.44 36.89
N ALA A 797 8.90 -21.46 37.21
CA ALA A 797 7.46 -21.62 37.21
C ALA A 797 6.92 -21.90 35.80
N ASP A 798 7.38 -21.14 34.80
CA ASP A 798 6.96 -21.28 33.41
C ASP A 798 7.47 -22.58 32.76
N GLY A 799 8.71 -22.99 33.06
CA GLY A 799 9.34 -24.15 32.45
C GLY A 799 9.03 -25.48 33.15
N ASN A 800 9.11 -25.53 34.48
CA ASN A 800 8.94 -26.77 35.24
C ASN A 800 7.58 -26.88 35.94
N GLY A 801 6.77 -25.81 35.95
CA GLY A 801 5.49 -25.79 36.66
C GLY A 801 5.61 -25.74 38.18
N TYR A 802 6.81 -25.50 38.73
CA TYR A 802 7.02 -25.45 40.17
C TYR A 802 6.66 -24.09 40.74
N SER A 803 5.78 -24.05 41.74
CA SER A 803 5.52 -22.80 42.47
C SER A 803 6.69 -22.46 43.39
N GLU A 804 6.91 -21.16 43.60
CA GLU A 804 7.93 -20.66 44.53
C GLU A 804 7.77 -21.28 45.93
N ALA A 805 6.53 -21.41 46.41
CA ALA A 805 6.25 -21.99 47.73
C ALA A 805 6.71 -23.45 47.84
N GLN A 806 6.51 -24.26 46.79
CA GLN A 806 6.97 -25.65 46.76
C GLN A 806 8.49 -25.74 46.79
N VAL A 807 9.17 -24.90 45.99
CA VAL A 807 10.63 -24.88 45.95
C VAL A 807 11.18 -24.41 47.30
N MET A 808 10.66 -23.33 47.88
CA MET A 808 11.13 -22.83 49.18
C MET A 808 10.90 -23.84 50.32
N ALA A 809 9.76 -24.53 50.35
CA ALA A 809 9.49 -25.59 51.34
C ALA A 809 10.50 -26.75 51.21
N LEU A 810 10.83 -27.15 49.98
CA LEU A 810 11.86 -28.15 49.72
C LEU A 810 13.24 -27.67 50.21
N LEU A 811 13.62 -26.43 49.89
CA LEU A 811 14.90 -25.85 50.30
C LEU A 811 15.02 -25.77 51.83
N ASP A 812 14.00 -25.30 52.53
CA ASP A 812 14.00 -25.19 54.00
C ASP A 812 14.16 -26.55 54.69
N ARG A 813 13.54 -27.61 54.15
CA ARG A 813 13.67 -28.96 54.69
C ARG A 813 15.05 -29.55 54.43
N THR A 814 15.58 -29.36 53.23
CA THR A 814 16.72 -30.14 52.74
C THR A 814 18.05 -29.43 52.82
N MET A 815 18.11 -28.09 52.75
CA MET A 815 19.36 -27.33 52.74
C MET A 815 19.91 -27.08 54.13
N THR A 816 21.23 -27.24 54.27
CA THR A 816 22.00 -26.89 55.46
C THR A 816 22.57 -25.47 55.35
N GLU A 817 23.11 -24.94 56.45
CA GLU A 817 23.79 -23.64 56.43
C GLU A 817 24.98 -23.65 55.46
N GLY A 818 25.75 -24.75 55.42
CA GLY A 818 26.88 -24.92 54.49
C GLY A 818 26.45 -24.94 53.02
N ASP A 819 25.29 -25.53 52.72
CA ASP A 819 24.73 -25.51 51.36
C ASP A 819 24.38 -24.06 50.93
N TRP A 820 23.81 -23.26 51.84
CA TRP A 820 23.50 -21.85 51.57
C TRP A 820 24.76 -20.98 51.46
N GLN A 821 25.81 -21.28 52.22
CA GLN A 821 27.12 -20.64 52.05
C GLN A 821 27.71 -20.95 50.66
N PHE A 822 27.62 -22.20 50.20
CA PHE A 822 28.04 -22.57 48.84
C PHE A 822 27.26 -21.77 47.77
N VAL A 823 25.93 -21.69 47.89
CA VAL A 823 25.08 -20.92 46.96
C VAL A 823 25.49 -19.44 46.91
N ARG A 824 25.75 -18.82 48.07
CA ARG A 824 26.23 -17.43 48.15
C ARG A 824 27.60 -17.23 47.49
N GLU A 825 28.55 -18.13 47.73
CA GLU A 825 29.90 -18.02 47.14
C GLU A 825 29.85 -18.23 45.62
N VAL A 826 28.97 -19.11 45.11
CA VAL A 826 28.74 -19.27 43.67
C VAL A 826 28.11 -18.01 43.06
N TRP A 827 27.13 -17.38 43.70
CA TRP A 827 26.56 -16.10 43.24
C TRP A 827 27.60 -14.97 43.16
N ALA A 828 28.50 -14.89 44.13
CA ALA A 828 29.60 -13.92 44.10
C ALA A 828 30.53 -14.16 42.90
N LEU A 829 30.87 -15.43 42.65
CA LEU A 829 31.73 -15.84 41.53
C LEU A 829 31.10 -15.53 40.16
N THR A 830 29.82 -15.85 39.98
CA THR A 830 29.09 -15.52 38.73
C THR A 830 28.94 -14.02 38.54
N GLY A 831 28.75 -13.26 39.63
CA GLY A 831 28.71 -11.80 39.60
C GLY A 831 30.01 -11.16 39.13
N GLU A 832 31.17 -11.69 39.54
CA GLU A 832 32.48 -11.21 39.10
C GLU A 832 32.74 -11.48 37.62
N LEU A 833 32.43 -12.70 37.14
CA LEU A 833 32.51 -13.03 35.72
C LEU A 833 31.57 -12.17 34.87
N GLY A 834 30.37 -11.90 35.39
CA GLY A 834 29.37 -11.03 34.75
C GLY A 834 29.89 -9.62 34.46
N LYS A 835 30.65 -9.00 35.38
CA LYS A 835 31.24 -7.67 35.17
C LYS A 835 32.12 -7.62 33.92
N TRP A 836 33.02 -8.60 33.78
CA TRP A 836 33.90 -8.70 32.62
C TRP A 836 33.13 -8.93 31.31
N LEU A 837 32.11 -9.80 31.34
CA LEU A 837 31.25 -10.04 30.16
C LEU A 837 30.49 -8.78 29.74
N PHE A 838 29.96 -8.02 30.69
CA PHE A 838 29.23 -6.78 30.41
C PHE A 838 30.13 -5.70 29.81
N GLU A 839 31.38 -5.58 30.27
CA GLU A 839 32.38 -4.68 29.68
C GLU A 839 32.74 -5.08 28.24
N VAL A 840 32.87 -6.37 27.95
CA VAL A 840 33.12 -6.87 26.59
C VAL A 840 31.93 -6.54 25.69
N GLU A 841 30.71 -6.83 26.14
CA GLU A 841 29.49 -6.57 25.37
C GLU A 841 29.27 -5.07 25.14
N ALA A 842 29.50 -4.22 26.14
CA ALA A 842 29.43 -2.76 26.03
C ALA A 842 30.41 -2.22 25.00
N ARG A 843 31.64 -2.75 24.94
CA ARG A 843 32.64 -2.35 23.92
C ARG A 843 32.24 -2.75 22.50
N MET A 844 31.65 -3.94 22.33
CA MET A 844 31.26 -4.44 21.01
C MET A 844 29.98 -3.77 20.49
N THR A 845 28.97 -3.67 21.34
CA THR A 845 27.62 -3.28 20.95
C THR A 845 27.35 -1.79 21.20
N GLY A 846 28.09 -1.17 22.13
CA GLY A 846 27.80 0.16 22.67
C GLY A 846 26.71 0.16 23.74
N LEU A 847 26.17 -1.01 24.11
CA LEU A 847 25.13 -1.16 25.13
C LEU A 847 25.67 -1.96 26.30
N GLU A 848 25.53 -1.41 27.50
CA GLU A 848 25.75 -2.16 28.73
C GLU A 848 24.53 -3.06 29.00
N PRO A 849 24.73 -4.38 29.19
CA PRO A 849 23.64 -5.28 29.54
C PRO A 849 22.96 -4.84 30.84
N THR A 850 21.65 -5.05 30.93
CA THR A 850 20.93 -4.78 32.18
C THR A 850 21.25 -5.87 33.19
N LYS A 851 21.76 -5.47 34.36
CA LYS A 851 22.00 -6.40 35.47
C LYS A 851 20.65 -6.83 36.05
N VAL A 852 20.41 -8.14 36.10
CA VAL A 852 19.24 -8.69 36.82
C VAL A 852 19.50 -8.49 38.32
N GLU A 853 18.63 -7.74 38.98
CA GLU A 853 18.75 -7.47 40.40
C GLU A 853 18.43 -8.71 41.23
N GLY A 854 19.25 -8.92 42.25
CA GLY A 854 19.04 -9.97 43.24
C GLY A 854 17.89 -9.63 44.19
N ARG A 855 17.29 -10.66 44.80
CA ARG A 855 16.29 -10.49 45.85
C ARG A 855 16.75 -11.11 47.16
N THR A 856 16.30 -10.57 48.28
CA THR A 856 16.54 -11.19 49.60
C THR A 856 15.64 -12.40 49.77
N ILE A 857 16.24 -13.51 50.20
CA ILE A 857 15.55 -14.78 50.49
C ILE A 857 15.54 -14.98 52.00
N GLN A 858 14.37 -15.26 52.55
CA GLN A 858 14.22 -15.70 53.93
C GLN A 858 14.50 -17.19 54.01
N THR A 859 15.41 -17.59 54.90
CA THR A 859 15.71 -18.99 55.18
C THR A 859 15.63 -19.23 56.68
N ARG A 860 15.53 -20.49 57.10
CA ARG A 860 15.63 -20.86 58.53
C ARG A 860 16.95 -20.45 59.21
N PHE A 861 17.97 -20.06 58.43
CA PHE A 861 19.28 -19.62 58.92
C PHE A 861 19.44 -18.08 58.88
N GLY A 862 18.39 -17.36 58.50
CA GLY A 862 18.37 -15.91 58.38
C GLY A 862 18.18 -15.41 56.94
N GLU A 863 18.32 -14.09 56.78
CA GLU A 863 18.21 -13.40 55.50
C GLU A 863 19.47 -13.59 54.66
N ILE A 864 19.28 -13.96 53.40
CA ILE A 864 20.37 -14.12 52.43
C ILE A 864 20.09 -13.25 51.20
N GLU A 865 21.05 -12.41 50.84
CA GLU A 865 21.01 -11.68 49.57
C GLU A 865 21.24 -12.64 48.41
N GLY A 866 20.23 -12.79 47.56
CA GLY A 866 20.28 -13.56 46.32
C GLY A 866 20.94 -12.79 45.19
N ALA A 867 21.33 -13.50 44.13
CA ALA A 867 21.77 -12.90 42.88
C ALA A 867 21.27 -13.71 41.67
N TYR A 868 21.46 -13.15 40.48
CA TYR A 868 21.19 -13.85 39.24
C TYR A 868 22.17 -15.00 39.01
N PHE A 869 21.62 -16.15 38.61
CA PHE A 869 22.37 -17.30 38.12
C PHE A 869 21.93 -17.60 36.67
N PRO A 870 22.85 -17.93 35.73
CA PRO A 870 22.46 -18.18 34.35
C PRO A 870 21.46 -19.34 34.21
N ILE A 871 20.33 -19.08 33.53
CA ILE A 871 19.27 -20.06 33.25
C ILE A 871 18.78 -19.88 31.81
N VAL A 872 18.50 -20.98 31.11
CA VAL A 872 18.02 -21.00 29.72
C VAL A 872 16.92 -22.05 29.62
N TYR A 873 15.87 -21.77 28.83
CA TYR A 873 14.85 -22.78 28.52
C TYR A 873 15.44 -23.90 27.67
N ASP A 874 15.01 -25.13 27.91
CA ASP A 874 15.36 -26.26 27.05
C ASP A 874 14.71 -26.05 25.66
N PRO A 875 15.50 -25.96 24.57
CA PRO A 875 14.97 -25.72 23.23
C PRO A 875 14.09 -26.87 22.69
N ASP A 876 14.16 -28.07 23.28
CA ASP A 876 13.38 -29.24 22.86
C ASP A 876 12.05 -29.42 23.62
N GLY A 877 11.72 -28.50 24.55
CA GLY A 877 10.40 -28.27 25.15
C GLY A 877 9.54 -29.51 25.48
N SER A 878 9.59 -29.97 26.72
CA SER A 878 8.41 -30.54 27.39
C SER A 878 7.61 -29.43 28.08
#